data_AF-A0A1W2CQL4-F1
#
_entry.id   AF-A0A1W2CQL4-F1
#
_cell.length_a   1.000
_cell.length_b   1.000
_cell.length_c   1.000
_cell.angle_alpha   90.00
_cell.angle_beta   90.00
_cell.angle_gamma   90.00
#
_symmetry.space_group_name_H-M   'P 1'
#
loop_
_entity.id
_entity.type
_entity.pdbx_description
1 polymer ?
#
loop_
_entity_poly.entity_id
_entity_poly.type
_entity_poly.pdbx_seq_one_letter_code
_entity_poly.pdbx_strand_id
1 'polypeptide(L)'
;MKKIILFLLVLFPICTFAQVKFEETNIKKALERAKKENKGLIVDVISGRIDKENIDKVLSDKATTDLLLKNFIPIRINLMKPENESFTEYIANLSYPVTVFLNQKGNTLGSCHWDAITGGYENFGKILDAAIKVDLEKKANTKKIDFLDIDYKQALEMSKTSGKPVFVDCHFEGCGPCKRMVVNVFNLDRVADFYNQNFICIQIDRDKDPHRVCEKFKVFGFPGYLYINAAGALILKDDGFKAPDDFMALGGKALAAHKNGTTSDVQTTSGSSSSPQATGMATSATSTPMSNSVAAGNSAAGSSATAMGSNSSSVNSSTVQFEKLSLNDAIAMAKSQNKAIYVDMSATWCGPCKMMKEKTFPDPQVVEYLNKNFISINFECDIDSALSNVYRDKYISTAFPTHLLIDKNGELIHKFVGYMSVPSFLAELNKGVMANTGLNSFHKRYEVGERSAAFMNEYITMLANANEGKRASGLASEYLKTLSMNDLANKKTFYLINEFVRDLDSELAQKVLTNKQIFEKNVGKGDVDSYEKMLWLIKAMSFVSGKDGEKVLDKVGYDKFLKRLDASGIDKNDYVKMTSTMENYHLIADWNSYAQHAIAYMKKNKGKASPMLTWNWGSRLQMGCTDKDLRAKYVDEMESNYELIKKTDADQAVVWKESMKILINDLKK
;
A
#
# COMPACT_ATOMS: atom_id res chain seq x y z
N MET A 1 -37.22 32.05 66.37
CA MET A 1 -37.40 30.76 65.65
C MET A 1 -36.21 30.55 64.72
N LYS A 2 -35.36 29.57 65.01
CA LYS A 2 -34.16 29.23 64.22
C LYS A 2 -34.59 28.50 62.93
N LYS A 3 -34.11 28.93 61.76
CA LYS A 3 -34.15 28.13 60.53
C LYS A 3 -32.73 27.71 60.15
N ILE A 4 -32.53 26.41 60.14
CA ILE A 4 -31.32 25.69 59.69
C ILE A 4 -31.41 25.63 58.16
N ILE A 5 -30.35 26.05 57.46
CA ILE A 5 -30.16 25.74 56.04
C ILE A 5 -28.97 24.78 55.98
N LEU A 6 -29.26 23.53 55.61
CA LEU A 6 -28.31 22.44 55.41
C LEU A 6 -27.86 22.48 53.94
N PHE A 7 -26.57 22.76 53.69
CA PHE A 7 -25.96 22.67 52.36
C PHE A 7 -25.45 21.23 52.16
N LEU A 8 -26.10 20.47 51.27
CA LEU A 8 -25.67 19.14 50.84
C LEU A 8 -24.55 19.29 49.81
N LEU A 9 -23.30 19.12 50.25
CA LEU A 9 -22.15 18.89 49.37
C LEU A 9 -22.17 17.42 48.91
N VAL A 10 -22.69 17.18 47.71
CA VAL A 10 -22.54 15.88 47.03
C VAL A 10 -21.13 15.83 46.45
N LEU A 11 -20.20 15.24 47.20
CA LEU A 11 -18.90 14.81 46.70
C LEU A 11 -19.13 13.62 45.75
N PHE A 12 -19.21 13.88 44.45
CA PHE A 12 -18.99 12.82 43.46
C PHE A 12 -17.51 12.41 43.55
N PRO A 13 -17.20 11.14 43.86
CA PRO A 13 -15.82 10.66 43.75
C PRO A 13 -15.46 10.69 42.27
N ILE A 14 -14.62 11.66 41.88
CA ILE A 14 -13.95 11.65 40.59
C ILE A 14 -12.95 10.48 40.68
N CYS A 15 -13.38 9.30 40.26
CA CYS A 15 -12.49 8.18 40.00
C CYS A 15 -11.58 8.59 38.83
N THR A 16 -10.41 9.14 39.13
CA THR A 16 -9.35 9.33 38.15
C THR A 16 -8.84 7.94 37.77
N PHE A 17 -9.31 7.41 36.65
CA PHE A 17 -8.77 6.19 36.07
C PHE A 17 -7.30 6.42 35.68
N ALA A 18 -6.44 5.42 35.93
CA ALA A 18 -5.06 5.46 35.48
C ALA A 18 -5.02 5.36 33.96
N GLN A 19 -4.76 6.49 33.30
CA GLN A 19 -4.64 6.58 31.85
C GLN A 19 -3.45 5.74 31.36
N VAL A 20 -3.63 4.97 30.28
CA VAL A 20 -2.53 4.22 29.65
C VAL A 20 -1.43 5.18 29.25
N LYS A 21 -0.25 5.01 29.85
CA LYS A 21 0.91 5.84 29.56
C LYS A 21 1.87 5.09 28.64
N PHE A 22 2.03 5.61 27.42
CA PHE A 22 3.07 5.15 26.52
C PHE A 22 4.43 5.75 26.94
N GLU A 23 5.36 4.88 27.32
CA GLU A 23 6.73 5.29 27.64
C GLU A 23 7.53 5.50 26.34
N GLU A 24 8.14 6.67 26.18
CA GLU A 24 9.05 6.91 25.05
C GLU A 24 10.40 6.23 25.32
N THR A 25 10.79 5.28 24.47
CA THR A 25 12.00 4.47 24.63
C THR A 25 12.46 3.92 23.27
N ASN A 26 13.57 3.19 23.22
CA ASN A 26 14.02 2.46 22.03
C ASN A 26 13.58 0.98 22.08
N ILE A 27 13.49 0.37 20.89
CA ILE A 27 12.98 -1.00 20.74
C ILE A 27 13.82 -2.05 21.46
N LYS A 28 15.15 -1.89 21.49
CA LYS A 28 16.07 -2.85 22.14
C LYS A 28 15.79 -2.91 23.64
N LYS A 29 15.72 -1.77 24.31
CA LYS A 29 15.39 -1.67 25.75
C LYS A 29 13.98 -2.19 26.05
N ALA A 30 13.02 -1.89 25.18
CA ALA A 30 11.66 -2.34 25.36
C ALA A 30 11.52 -3.87 25.25
N LEU A 31 12.20 -4.51 24.30
CA LEU A 31 12.18 -5.97 24.14
C LEU A 31 12.84 -6.70 25.32
N GLU A 32 13.91 -6.16 25.89
CA GLU A 32 14.50 -6.73 27.11
C GLU A 32 13.54 -6.67 28.31
N ARG A 33 12.81 -5.55 28.43
CA ARG A 33 11.76 -5.42 29.45
C ARG A 33 10.59 -6.38 29.20
N ALA A 34 10.13 -6.50 27.95
CA ALA A 34 9.09 -7.43 27.53
C ALA A 34 9.44 -8.89 27.90
N LYS A 35 10.68 -9.31 27.66
CA LYS A 35 11.18 -10.62 28.08
C LYS A 35 11.12 -10.80 29.60
N LYS A 36 11.62 -9.81 30.36
CA LYS A 36 11.65 -9.86 31.83
C LYS A 36 10.25 -9.93 32.45
N GLU A 37 9.30 -9.18 31.91
CA GLU A 37 7.92 -9.12 32.41
C GLU A 37 7.02 -10.22 31.82
N ASN A 38 7.53 -11.01 30.87
CA ASN A 38 6.77 -11.98 30.07
C ASN A 38 5.51 -11.36 29.41
N LYS A 39 5.63 -10.12 28.93
CA LYS A 39 4.57 -9.36 28.24
C LYS A 39 5.03 -8.93 26.87
N GLY A 40 4.11 -8.83 25.91
CA GLY A 40 4.38 -8.26 24.61
C GLY A 40 4.60 -6.74 24.68
N LEU A 41 4.82 -6.10 23.54
CA LEU A 41 4.82 -4.65 23.38
C LEU A 41 3.60 -4.23 22.56
N ILE A 42 2.95 -3.15 22.97
CA ILE A 42 2.11 -2.36 22.06
C ILE A 42 2.90 -1.08 21.76
N VAL A 43 3.27 -0.92 20.50
CA VAL A 43 4.17 0.15 20.04
C VAL A 43 3.37 1.18 19.28
N ASP A 44 3.21 2.37 19.85
CA ASP A 44 2.67 3.53 19.18
C ASP A 44 3.77 4.22 18.37
N VAL A 45 3.67 4.17 17.04
CA VAL A 45 4.72 4.61 16.13
C VAL A 45 4.37 5.98 15.57
N ILE A 46 5.18 6.98 15.90
CA ILE A 46 4.91 8.37 15.56
C ILE A 46 6.03 8.98 14.70
N SER A 47 5.68 10.00 13.92
CA SER A 47 6.61 10.86 13.17
C SER A 47 6.55 12.31 13.68
N GLY A 48 6.55 12.47 15.00
CA GLY A 48 6.52 13.78 15.68
C GLY A 48 5.14 14.34 16.01
N ARG A 49 4.04 13.66 15.66
CA ARG A 49 2.67 13.99 16.09
C ARG A 49 2.03 12.82 16.84
N ILE A 50 1.27 13.13 17.90
CA ILE A 50 0.55 12.14 18.73
C ILE A 50 -0.94 12.44 18.61
N ASP A 51 -1.72 11.44 18.17
CA ASP A 51 -3.19 11.52 18.15
C ASP A 51 -3.78 11.25 19.55
N LYS A 52 -3.46 12.14 20.50
CA LYS A 52 -3.72 11.90 21.92
C LYS A 52 -5.22 11.76 22.19
N GLU A 53 -6.04 12.61 21.60
CA GLU A 53 -7.50 12.63 21.83
C GLU A 53 -8.14 11.30 21.42
N ASN A 54 -7.75 10.76 20.27
CA ASN A 54 -8.30 9.51 19.79
C ASN A 54 -7.75 8.30 20.55
N ILE A 55 -6.46 8.28 20.89
CA ILE A 55 -5.87 7.24 21.74
C ILE A 55 -6.60 7.19 23.10
N ASP A 56 -6.83 8.35 23.71
CA ASP A 56 -7.53 8.46 24.99
C ASP A 56 -8.99 7.97 24.89
N LYS A 57 -9.65 8.24 23.75
CA LYS A 57 -11.00 7.73 23.45
C LYS A 57 -11.02 6.21 23.23
N VAL A 58 -10.04 5.66 22.51
CA VAL A 58 -9.95 4.21 22.25
C VAL A 58 -9.62 3.45 23.54
N LEU A 59 -8.80 4.04 24.40
CA LEU A 59 -8.36 3.46 25.68
C LEU A 59 -9.20 3.97 26.87
N SER A 60 -10.41 4.47 26.62
CA SER A 60 -11.28 5.01 27.68
C SER A 60 -11.92 3.91 28.54
N ASP A 61 -12.05 2.70 28.01
CA ASP A 61 -12.64 1.57 28.73
C ASP A 61 -11.62 0.89 29.64
N LYS A 62 -12.04 0.68 30.89
CA LYS A 62 -11.20 0.10 31.94
C LYS A 62 -10.91 -1.37 31.68
N ALA A 63 -11.90 -2.16 31.27
CA ALA A 63 -11.71 -3.60 31.06
C ALA A 63 -10.71 -3.87 29.93
N THR A 64 -10.85 -3.14 28.83
CA THR A 64 -9.95 -3.17 27.69
C THR A 64 -8.54 -2.73 28.07
N THR A 65 -8.41 -1.67 28.86
CA THR A 65 -7.12 -1.16 29.35
C THR A 65 -6.44 -2.15 30.31
N ASP A 66 -7.17 -2.74 31.25
CA ASP A 66 -6.65 -3.75 32.17
C ASP A 66 -6.16 -4.98 31.40
N LEU A 67 -6.92 -5.42 30.39
CA LEU A 67 -6.53 -6.51 29.50
C LEU A 67 -5.26 -6.17 28.70
N LEU A 68 -5.17 -4.94 28.19
CA LEU A 68 -3.99 -4.46 27.47
C LEU A 68 -2.76 -4.52 28.37
N LEU A 69 -2.82 -3.90 29.56
CA LEU A 69 -1.69 -3.80 30.48
C LEU A 69 -1.30 -5.14 31.12
N LYS A 70 -2.24 -6.09 31.18
CA LYS A 70 -1.95 -7.48 31.58
C LYS A 70 -1.06 -8.19 30.56
N ASN A 71 -1.23 -7.93 29.26
CA ASN A 71 -0.58 -8.67 28.18
C ASN A 71 0.56 -7.92 27.49
N PHE A 72 0.51 -6.59 27.46
CA PHE A 72 1.41 -5.73 26.69
C PHE A 72 1.96 -4.57 27.51
N ILE A 73 3.18 -4.17 27.18
CA ILE A 73 3.84 -2.96 27.69
C ILE A 73 3.64 -1.85 26.64
N PRO A 74 2.97 -0.74 26.98
CA PRO A 74 2.79 0.39 26.07
C PRO A 74 4.07 1.22 25.93
N ILE A 75 4.59 1.27 24.71
CA ILE A 75 5.76 2.09 24.38
C ILE A 75 5.49 2.97 23.17
N ARG A 76 6.16 4.11 23.10
CA ARG A 76 6.09 5.02 21.97
C ARG A 76 7.47 5.14 21.32
N ILE A 77 7.49 4.98 20.01
CA ILE A 77 8.70 5.13 19.20
C ILE A 77 8.50 6.29 18.23
N ASN A 78 9.38 7.28 18.32
CA ASN A 78 9.40 8.40 17.39
C ASN A 78 10.44 8.15 16.29
N LEU A 79 9.97 7.92 15.06
CA LEU A 79 10.83 7.64 13.91
C LEU A 79 11.69 8.83 13.48
N MET A 80 11.38 10.04 13.97
CA MET A 80 12.21 11.22 13.73
C MET A 80 13.47 11.24 14.61
N LYS A 81 13.57 10.36 15.61
CA LYS A 81 14.74 10.24 16.49
C LYS A 81 15.72 9.20 15.92
N PRO A 82 17.00 9.56 15.66
CA PRO A 82 17.97 8.66 15.03
C PRO A 82 18.14 7.31 15.75
N GLU A 83 18.05 7.28 17.08
CA GLU A 83 18.15 6.05 17.88
C GLU A 83 17.03 5.03 17.60
N ASN A 84 15.97 5.44 16.90
CA ASN A 84 14.83 4.61 16.54
C ASN A 84 14.84 4.18 15.06
N GLU A 85 15.89 4.47 14.30
CA GLU A 85 16.01 4.10 12.87
C GLU A 85 15.83 2.59 12.67
N SER A 86 16.44 1.77 13.54
CA SER A 86 16.33 0.30 13.53
C SER A 86 14.89 -0.21 13.69
N PHE A 87 13.98 0.62 14.23
CA PHE A 87 12.58 0.22 14.35
C PHE A 87 11.88 0.15 12.99
N THR A 88 12.37 0.83 11.96
CA THR A 88 11.78 0.83 10.61
C THR A 88 11.65 -0.57 9.98
N GLU A 89 12.46 -1.52 10.43
CA GLU A 89 12.39 -2.92 10.01
C GLU A 89 11.10 -3.63 10.49
N TYR A 90 10.60 -3.28 11.68
CA TYR A 90 9.41 -3.90 12.30
C TYR A 90 8.09 -3.44 11.68
N ILE A 91 8.16 -2.33 10.94
CA ILE A 91 7.04 -1.60 10.33
C ILE A 91 7.21 -1.52 8.81
N ALA A 92 8.20 -2.22 8.24
CA ALA A 92 8.41 -2.27 6.81
C ALA A 92 7.16 -2.78 6.09
N ASN A 93 6.60 -1.95 5.21
CA ASN A 93 5.33 -2.14 4.47
C ASN A 93 4.02 -1.88 5.27
N LEU A 94 4.11 -1.25 6.44
CA LEU A 94 2.94 -0.69 7.12
C LEU A 94 2.83 0.80 6.77
N SER A 95 1.60 1.29 6.62
CA SER A 95 1.35 2.72 6.45
C SER A 95 1.60 3.46 7.77
N TYR A 96 1.95 4.74 7.76
CA TYR A 96 2.21 5.51 8.99
C TYR A 96 1.16 6.62 9.19
N PRO A 97 0.82 6.99 10.44
CA PRO A 97 1.24 6.40 11.71
C PRO A 97 0.63 5.01 11.91
N VAL A 98 1.25 4.15 12.73
CA VAL A 98 0.77 2.77 12.98
C VAL A 98 0.99 2.36 14.42
N THR A 99 0.14 1.49 14.93
CA THR A 99 0.35 0.77 16.18
C THR A 99 0.64 -0.69 15.89
N VAL A 100 1.70 -1.22 16.48
CA VAL A 100 2.13 -2.60 16.26
C VAL A 100 2.17 -3.36 17.57
N PHE A 101 1.63 -4.57 17.57
CA PHE A 101 1.76 -5.52 18.66
C PHE A 101 2.96 -6.43 18.37
N LEU A 102 3.90 -6.51 19.30
CA LEU A 102 5.07 -7.37 19.21
C LEU A 102 5.11 -8.34 20.39
N ASN A 103 5.58 -9.56 20.18
CA ASN A 103 5.95 -10.42 21.30
C ASN A 103 7.36 -10.09 21.82
N GLN A 104 7.78 -10.80 22.87
CA GLN A 104 9.06 -10.63 23.55
C GLN A 104 10.28 -11.01 22.67
N LYS A 105 10.06 -11.66 21.52
CA LYS A 105 11.08 -11.96 20.50
C LYS A 105 11.08 -10.92 19.36
N GLY A 106 10.22 -9.91 19.42
CA GLY A 106 10.07 -8.90 18.38
C GLY A 106 9.24 -9.35 17.18
N ASN A 107 8.52 -10.49 17.27
CA ASN A 107 7.64 -10.91 16.17
C ASN A 107 6.32 -10.15 16.24
N THR A 108 5.83 -9.73 15.08
CA THR A 108 4.53 -9.06 14.93
C THR A 108 3.38 -10.00 15.26
N LEU A 109 2.49 -9.54 16.13
CA LEU A 109 1.26 -10.21 16.56
C LEU A 109 0.02 -9.61 15.88
N GLY A 110 0.16 -8.38 15.39
CA GLY A 110 -0.89 -7.62 14.70
C GLY A 110 -0.49 -6.16 14.60
N SER A 111 -1.27 -5.39 13.84
CA SER A 111 -1.12 -3.94 13.75
C SER A 111 -2.48 -3.29 13.55
N CYS A 112 -2.61 -2.05 13.99
CA CYS A 112 -3.78 -1.21 13.75
C CYS A 112 -3.37 0.25 13.56
N HIS A 113 -4.30 1.09 13.14
CA HIS A 113 -4.12 2.54 13.10
C HIS A 113 -5.17 3.15 14.01
N TRP A 114 -4.77 4.01 14.95
CA TRP A 114 -5.70 4.58 15.94
C TRP A 114 -6.88 5.28 15.26
N ASP A 115 -6.64 5.98 14.16
CA ASP A 115 -7.63 6.70 13.35
C ASP A 115 -8.59 5.78 12.57
N ALA A 116 -8.19 4.52 12.32
CA ALA A 116 -9.02 3.54 11.62
C ALA A 116 -9.95 2.73 12.56
N ILE A 117 -9.85 2.89 13.88
CA ILE A 117 -10.69 2.19 14.86
C ILE A 117 -12.02 2.96 15.02
N THR A 118 -12.89 2.85 14.03
CA THR A 118 -14.27 3.36 14.12
C THR A 118 -15.02 2.62 15.22
N GLY A 119 -15.79 3.29 16.08
CA GLY A 119 -16.55 2.63 17.17
C GLY A 119 -15.82 2.54 18.53
N GLY A 120 -14.63 3.13 18.68
CA GLY A 120 -13.98 3.29 19.99
C GLY A 120 -13.44 1.98 20.59
N TYR A 121 -13.52 1.85 21.91
CA TYR A 121 -12.87 0.75 22.66
C TYR A 121 -13.34 -0.66 22.27
N GLU A 122 -14.60 -0.84 21.84
CA GLU A 122 -15.14 -2.17 21.50
C GLU A 122 -14.41 -2.83 20.32
N ASN A 123 -14.08 -2.04 19.29
CA ASN A 123 -13.36 -2.56 18.13
C ASN A 123 -11.86 -2.69 18.41
N PHE A 124 -11.30 -1.88 19.32
CA PHE A 124 -9.96 -2.12 19.83
C PHE A 124 -9.86 -3.40 20.67
N GLY A 125 -10.88 -3.72 21.46
CA GLY A 125 -10.98 -4.97 22.22
C GLY A 125 -10.81 -6.21 21.33
N LYS A 126 -11.47 -6.24 20.17
CA LYS A 126 -11.32 -7.33 19.18
C LYS A 126 -9.90 -7.44 18.62
N ILE A 127 -9.26 -6.30 18.33
CA ILE A 127 -7.87 -6.25 17.83
C ILE A 127 -6.93 -6.77 18.92
N LEU A 128 -7.14 -6.34 20.16
CA LEU A 128 -6.37 -6.77 21.32
C LEU A 128 -6.52 -8.27 21.56
N ASP A 129 -7.75 -8.80 21.54
CA ASP A 129 -8.03 -10.24 21.68
C ASP A 129 -7.35 -11.06 20.58
N ALA A 130 -7.38 -10.58 19.34
CA ALA A 130 -6.69 -11.23 18.23
C ALA A 130 -5.17 -11.27 18.45
N ALA A 131 -4.56 -10.15 18.86
CA ALA A 131 -3.13 -10.09 19.16
C ALA A 131 -2.73 -11.02 20.32
N ILE A 132 -3.56 -11.09 21.38
CA ILE A 132 -3.36 -11.99 22.52
C ILE A 132 -3.43 -13.45 22.05
N LYS A 133 -4.45 -13.80 21.25
CA LYS A 133 -4.63 -15.15 20.71
C LYS A 133 -3.41 -15.59 19.89
N VAL A 134 -2.90 -14.72 19.02
CA VAL A 134 -1.69 -14.98 18.22
C VAL A 134 -0.45 -15.16 19.10
N ASP A 135 -0.30 -14.37 20.17
CA ASP A 135 0.83 -14.50 21.09
C ASP A 135 0.78 -15.81 21.89
N LEU A 136 -0.42 -16.19 22.38
CA LEU A 136 -0.63 -17.45 23.07
C LEU A 136 -0.32 -18.65 22.17
N GLU A 137 -0.78 -18.63 20.92
CA GLU A 137 -0.45 -19.66 19.93
C GLU A 137 1.06 -19.73 19.71
N LYS A 138 1.71 -18.59 19.43
CA LYS A 138 3.17 -18.52 19.21
C LYS A 138 4.00 -18.95 20.43
N LYS A 139 3.50 -18.75 21.65
CA LYS A 139 4.14 -19.23 22.90
C LYS A 139 3.99 -20.73 23.09
N ALA A 140 2.85 -21.29 22.67
CA ALA A 140 2.59 -22.72 22.74
C ALA A 140 3.29 -23.53 21.64
N ASN A 141 3.63 -22.89 20.51
CA ASN A 141 4.24 -23.58 19.38
C ASN A 141 5.63 -24.13 19.69
N THR A 142 5.82 -25.39 19.34
CA THR A 142 7.07 -26.16 19.49
C THR A 142 7.59 -26.74 18.19
N LYS A 143 6.79 -26.66 17.11
CA LYS A 143 7.04 -27.30 15.82
C LYS A 143 7.21 -26.26 14.71
N LYS A 144 7.68 -26.74 13.56
CA LYS A 144 7.74 -26.01 12.30
C LYS A 144 7.54 -26.99 11.15
N ILE A 145 7.15 -26.48 9.97
CA ILE A 145 7.21 -27.28 8.75
C ILE A 145 8.63 -27.81 8.59
N ASP A 146 8.72 -29.12 8.39
CA ASP A 146 9.96 -29.83 8.17
C ASP A 146 10.29 -29.79 6.68
N PHE A 147 11.04 -28.76 6.29
CA PHE A 147 11.56 -28.65 4.94
C PHE A 147 12.79 -29.54 4.81
N LEU A 148 12.66 -30.61 4.04
CA LEU A 148 13.72 -31.59 3.83
C LEU A 148 14.87 -30.98 3.02
N ASP A 149 16.10 -31.26 3.42
CA ASP A 149 17.32 -30.88 2.70
C ASP A 149 17.60 -31.88 1.56
N ILE A 150 16.72 -31.87 0.56
CA ILE A 150 16.76 -32.70 -0.63
C ILE A 150 16.38 -31.87 -1.85
N ASP A 151 16.84 -32.28 -3.03
CA ASP A 151 16.51 -31.59 -4.27
C ASP A 151 15.12 -31.98 -4.83
N TYR A 152 14.69 -31.25 -5.86
CA TYR A 152 13.41 -31.47 -6.52
C TYR A 152 13.22 -32.91 -7.04
N LYS A 153 14.27 -33.54 -7.58
CA LYS A 153 14.17 -34.91 -8.13
C LYS A 153 14.04 -35.93 -7.01
N GLN A 154 14.80 -35.77 -5.93
CA GLN A 154 14.72 -36.60 -4.74
C GLN A 154 13.32 -36.51 -4.10
N ALA A 155 12.74 -35.31 -4.03
CA ALA A 155 11.38 -35.12 -3.53
C ALA A 155 10.32 -35.85 -4.39
N LEU A 156 10.46 -35.84 -5.72
CA LEU A 156 9.57 -36.61 -6.61
C LEU A 156 9.71 -38.13 -6.40
N GLU A 157 10.93 -38.63 -6.17
CA GLU A 157 11.13 -40.06 -5.90
C GLU A 157 10.54 -40.50 -4.56
N MET A 158 10.68 -39.66 -3.54
CA MET A 158 9.99 -39.85 -2.26
C MET A 158 8.46 -39.79 -2.43
N SER A 159 7.96 -38.93 -3.33
CA SER A 159 6.53 -38.81 -3.63
C SER A 159 5.98 -40.09 -4.25
N LYS A 160 6.72 -40.73 -5.17
CA LYS A 160 6.35 -42.04 -5.73
C LYS A 160 6.26 -43.12 -4.67
N THR A 161 7.20 -43.15 -3.72
CA THR A 161 7.25 -44.17 -2.67
C THR A 161 6.17 -43.97 -1.61
N SER A 162 5.95 -42.73 -1.18
CA SER A 162 5.03 -42.41 -0.07
C SER A 162 3.59 -42.16 -0.51
N GLY A 163 3.35 -41.86 -1.80
CA GLY A 163 2.06 -41.41 -2.33
C GLY A 163 1.68 -39.96 -1.98
N LYS A 164 2.49 -39.27 -1.15
CA LYS A 164 2.26 -37.87 -0.78
C LYS A 164 2.69 -36.92 -1.89
N PRO A 165 1.92 -35.87 -2.21
CA PRO A 165 2.37 -34.82 -3.13
C PRO A 165 3.52 -33.99 -2.52
N VAL A 166 4.31 -33.38 -3.38
CA VAL A 166 5.41 -32.48 -3.00
C VAL A 166 4.88 -31.06 -2.86
N PHE A 167 5.12 -30.44 -1.70
CA PHE A 167 4.96 -29.00 -1.51
C PHE A 167 6.32 -28.33 -1.66
N VAL A 168 6.40 -27.32 -2.53
CA VAL A 168 7.60 -26.51 -2.76
C VAL A 168 7.31 -25.07 -2.36
N ASP A 169 8.05 -24.58 -1.37
CA ASP A 169 8.13 -23.15 -1.05
C ASP A 169 9.28 -22.52 -1.86
N CYS A 170 8.92 -21.80 -2.92
CA CYS A 170 9.83 -21.04 -3.75
C CYS A 170 10.10 -19.68 -3.09
N HIS A 171 11.36 -19.40 -2.76
CA HIS A 171 11.79 -18.15 -2.15
C HIS A 171 13.03 -17.59 -2.85
N PHE A 172 13.50 -16.43 -2.42
CA PHE A 172 14.82 -15.90 -2.80
C PHE A 172 15.40 -15.06 -1.66
N GLU A 173 16.70 -14.80 -1.73
CA GLU A 173 17.42 -14.05 -0.71
C GLU A 173 17.00 -12.56 -0.69
N GLY A 174 16.58 -12.05 0.46
CA GLY A 174 16.04 -10.69 0.57
C GLY A 174 14.51 -10.58 0.37
N CYS A 175 13.82 -11.70 0.15
CA CYS A 175 12.35 -11.72 0.09
C CYS A 175 11.72 -11.48 1.48
N GLY A 176 11.30 -10.24 1.76
CA GLY A 176 10.62 -9.87 3.01
C GLY A 176 9.34 -10.68 3.29
N PRO A 177 8.40 -10.82 2.34
CA PRO A 177 7.23 -11.67 2.50
C PRO A 177 7.55 -13.15 2.80
N CYS A 178 8.60 -13.72 2.19
CA CYS A 178 9.02 -15.11 2.42
C CYS A 178 9.48 -15.30 3.87
N LYS A 179 10.32 -14.38 4.37
CA LYS A 179 10.73 -14.37 5.79
C LYS A 179 9.53 -14.30 6.72
N ARG A 180 8.49 -13.51 6.37
CA ARG A 180 7.26 -13.44 7.16
C ARG A 180 6.50 -14.78 7.21
N MET A 181 6.48 -15.56 6.13
CA MET A 181 5.88 -16.90 6.18
C MET A 181 6.62 -17.81 7.17
N VAL A 182 7.95 -17.81 7.13
CA VAL A 182 8.77 -18.60 8.06
C VAL A 182 8.48 -18.23 9.52
N VAL A 183 8.40 -16.93 9.81
CA VAL A 183 8.25 -16.42 11.18
C VAL A 183 6.81 -16.45 11.70
N ASN A 184 5.81 -16.35 10.81
CA ASN A 184 4.41 -16.17 11.20
C ASN A 184 3.48 -17.32 10.83
N VAL A 185 3.92 -18.26 9.99
CA VAL A 185 3.03 -19.29 9.45
C VAL A 185 3.66 -20.67 9.53
N PHE A 186 4.86 -20.85 8.97
CA PHE A 186 5.51 -22.16 8.90
C PHE A 186 5.96 -22.69 10.28
N ASN A 187 6.02 -21.84 11.29
CA ASN A 187 6.36 -22.19 12.68
C ASN A 187 5.15 -22.31 13.61
N LEU A 188 3.94 -22.40 13.06
CA LEU A 188 2.74 -22.68 13.85
C LEU A 188 2.50 -24.19 13.91
N ASP A 189 2.25 -24.74 15.10
CA ASP A 189 2.16 -26.20 15.29
C ASP A 189 1.08 -26.82 14.40
N ARG A 190 -0.09 -26.19 14.30
CA ARG A 190 -1.17 -26.66 13.42
C ARG A 190 -0.81 -26.65 11.94
N VAL A 191 -0.02 -25.67 11.49
CA VAL A 191 0.42 -25.56 10.10
C VAL A 191 1.50 -26.61 9.84
N ALA A 192 2.47 -26.73 10.76
CA ALA A 192 3.51 -27.73 10.72
C ALA A 192 2.92 -29.15 10.70
N ASP A 193 2.01 -29.46 11.62
CA ASP A 193 1.36 -30.76 11.71
C ASP A 193 0.60 -31.09 10.41
N PHE A 194 -0.18 -30.13 9.90
CA PHE A 194 -0.88 -30.32 8.64
C PHE A 194 0.08 -30.57 7.46
N TYR A 195 1.11 -29.74 7.28
CA TYR A 195 2.01 -29.87 6.14
C TYR A 195 2.91 -31.11 6.23
N ASN A 196 3.51 -31.37 7.39
CA ASN A 196 4.40 -32.51 7.62
C ASN A 196 3.64 -33.85 7.51
N GLN A 197 2.37 -33.88 7.92
CA GLN A 197 1.55 -35.08 7.79
C GLN A 197 1.20 -35.37 6.32
N ASN A 198 0.93 -34.34 5.52
CA ASN A 198 0.27 -34.52 4.22
C ASN A 198 1.17 -34.33 2.99
N PHE A 199 2.31 -33.66 3.12
CA PHE A 199 3.19 -33.33 2.00
C PHE A 199 4.64 -33.74 2.25
N ILE A 200 5.38 -33.93 1.15
CA ILE A 200 6.84 -33.85 1.18
C ILE A 200 7.20 -32.38 0.98
N CYS A 201 7.68 -31.72 2.03
CA CYS A 201 7.95 -30.28 2.00
C CYS A 201 9.41 -30.03 1.65
N ILE A 202 9.67 -29.22 0.63
CA ILE A 202 11.01 -28.72 0.28
C ILE A 202 10.97 -27.21 0.07
N GLN A 203 12.13 -26.56 0.24
CA GLN A 203 12.30 -25.16 -0.15
C GLN A 203 13.21 -25.08 -1.36
N ILE A 204 12.92 -24.13 -2.24
CA ILE A 204 13.76 -23.83 -3.38
C ILE A 204 14.07 -22.33 -3.37
N ASP A 205 15.35 -22.01 -3.24
CA ASP A 205 15.85 -20.67 -3.53
C ASP A 205 15.94 -20.50 -5.05
N ARG A 206 15.13 -19.61 -5.62
CA ARG A 206 15.05 -19.30 -7.06
C ARG A 206 16.42 -19.12 -7.67
N ASP A 207 17.34 -18.46 -6.97
CA ASP A 207 18.64 -18.07 -7.50
C ASP A 207 19.69 -19.19 -7.36
N LYS A 208 19.36 -20.26 -6.62
CA LYS A 208 20.26 -21.39 -6.35
C LYS A 208 19.68 -22.73 -6.83
N ASP A 209 18.56 -22.72 -7.55
CA ASP A 209 17.84 -23.91 -7.99
C ASP A 209 18.48 -24.56 -9.23
N PRO A 210 19.16 -25.73 -9.09
CA PRO A 210 19.79 -26.39 -10.23
C PRO A 210 18.78 -27.03 -11.20
N HIS A 211 17.54 -27.23 -10.76
CA HIS A 211 16.48 -27.88 -11.56
C HIS A 211 15.56 -26.87 -12.25
N ARG A 212 15.78 -25.57 -12.04
CA ARG A 212 15.00 -24.46 -12.64
C ARG A 212 13.50 -24.65 -12.44
N VAL A 213 13.07 -25.18 -11.29
CA VAL A 213 11.68 -25.46 -10.89
C VAL A 213 10.84 -24.19 -10.92
N CYS A 214 11.36 -23.09 -10.39
CA CYS A 214 10.67 -21.80 -10.43
C CYS A 214 10.35 -21.38 -11.87
N GLU A 215 11.29 -21.58 -12.80
CA GLU A 215 11.10 -21.23 -14.21
C GLU A 215 10.21 -22.24 -14.94
N LYS A 216 10.40 -23.54 -14.68
CA LYS A 216 9.60 -24.66 -15.21
C LYS A 216 8.11 -24.41 -14.94
N PHE A 217 7.77 -23.97 -13.73
CA PHE A 217 6.39 -23.68 -13.33
C PHE A 217 6.01 -22.20 -13.38
N LYS A 218 6.87 -21.34 -13.95
CA LYS A 218 6.63 -19.92 -14.17
C LYS A 218 6.19 -19.19 -12.87
N VAL A 219 6.96 -19.35 -11.81
CA VAL A 219 6.76 -18.67 -10.53
C VAL A 219 7.27 -17.24 -10.65
N PHE A 220 6.34 -16.28 -10.60
CA PHE A 220 6.65 -14.84 -10.73
C PHE A 220 6.47 -14.06 -9.42
N GLY A 221 5.55 -14.52 -8.55
CA GLY A 221 5.34 -13.97 -7.21
C GLY A 221 6.07 -14.78 -6.13
N PHE A 222 6.48 -14.12 -5.05
CA PHE A 222 7.23 -14.71 -3.94
C PHE A 222 6.64 -14.31 -2.58
N PRO A 223 6.59 -15.22 -1.59
CA PRO A 223 6.88 -16.67 -1.70
C PRO A 223 5.95 -17.34 -2.72
N GLY A 224 6.48 -18.28 -3.48
CA GLY A 224 5.72 -19.06 -4.46
C GLY A 224 5.41 -20.44 -3.89
N TYR A 225 4.20 -20.95 -4.08
CA TYR A 225 3.75 -22.22 -3.57
C TYR A 225 3.43 -23.16 -4.72
N LEU A 226 4.14 -24.28 -4.82
CA LEU A 226 3.86 -25.32 -5.80
C LEU A 226 3.45 -26.60 -5.09
N TYR A 227 2.39 -27.22 -5.58
CA TYR A 227 1.98 -28.57 -5.20
C TYR A 227 2.12 -29.47 -6.42
N ILE A 228 2.94 -30.50 -6.31
CA ILE A 228 3.40 -31.29 -7.46
C ILE A 228 3.18 -32.77 -7.15
N ASN A 229 2.66 -33.53 -8.12
CA ASN A 229 2.44 -34.96 -7.95
C ASN A 229 3.72 -35.78 -8.21
N ALA A 230 3.65 -37.09 -7.97
CA ALA A 230 4.79 -38.01 -8.15
C ALA A 230 5.33 -38.10 -9.60
N ALA A 231 4.51 -37.73 -10.60
CA ALA A 231 4.92 -37.64 -12.00
C ALA A 231 5.64 -36.32 -12.35
N GLY A 232 5.74 -35.39 -11.39
CA GLY A 232 6.32 -34.06 -11.61
C GLY A 232 5.37 -33.08 -12.29
N ALA A 233 4.07 -33.39 -12.36
CA ALA A 233 3.04 -32.50 -12.88
C ALA A 233 2.51 -31.56 -11.79
N LEU A 234 2.23 -30.32 -12.18
CA LEU A 234 1.69 -29.30 -11.28
C LEU A 234 0.22 -29.63 -10.95
N ILE A 235 -0.07 -29.75 -9.66
CA ILE A 235 -1.43 -29.89 -9.13
C ILE A 235 -2.03 -28.51 -8.96
N LEU A 236 -1.31 -27.62 -8.27
CA LEU A 236 -1.74 -26.28 -7.94
C LEU A 236 -0.52 -25.36 -7.76
N LYS A 237 -0.66 -24.09 -8.15
CA LYS A 237 0.28 -23.02 -7.85
C LYS A 237 -0.44 -21.82 -7.27
N ASP A 238 0.21 -21.14 -6.33
CA ASP A 238 -0.22 -19.85 -5.77
C ASP A 238 1.03 -19.08 -5.32
N ASP A 239 0.91 -17.83 -4.89
CA ASP A 239 2.02 -17.02 -4.42
C ASP A 239 1.61 -15.94 -3.40
N GLY A 240 2.60 -15.21 -2.89
CA GLY A 240 2.45 -14.11 -1.94
C GLY A 240 2.28 -14.55 -0.49
N PHE A 241 2.33 -13.60 0.45
CA PHE A 241 2.08 -13.90 1.86
C PHE A 241 0.64 -14.39 2.07
N LYS A 242 0.46 -15.47 2.84
CA LYS A 242 -0.85 -16.01 3.21
C LYS A 242 -0.99 -16.09 4.72
N ALA A 243 -2.15 -15.70 5.24
CA ALA A 243 -2.46 -15.95 6.64
C ALA A 243 -2.50 -17.47 6.91
N PRO A 244 -2.29 -17.93 8.15
CA PRO A 244 -2.23 -19.35 8.47
C PRO A 244 -3.43 -20.18 7.98
N ASP A 245 -4.65 -19.65 8.11
CA ASP A 245 -5.87 -20.36 7.70
C ASP A 245 -5.97 -20.47 6.18
N ASP A 246 -5.66 -19.39 5.45
CA ASP A 246 -5.61 -19.39 3.99
C ASP A 246 -4.54 -20.34 3.46
N PHE A 247 -3.39 -20.38 4.11
CA PHE A 247 -2.28 -21.25 3.75
C PHE A 247 -2.60 -22.73 3.99
N MET A 248 -3.31 -23.08 5.07
CA MET A 248 -3.81 -24.45 5.26
C MET A 248 -4.93 -24.78 4.28
N ALA A 249 -5.84 -23.84 3.99
CA ALA A 249 -6.91 -24.02 3.01
C ALA A 249 -6.35 -24.28 1.60
N LEU A 250 -5.27 -23.60 1.23
CA LEU A 250 -4.54 -23.82 0.00
C LEU A 250 -4.01 -25.27 -0.10
N GLY A 251 -3.34 -25.75 0.95
CA GLY A 251 -2.89 -27.14 1.01
C GLY A 251 -4.06 -28.13 0.98
N GLY A 252 -5.17 -27.83 1.64
CA GLY A 252 -6.39 -28.64 1.58
C GLY A 252 -6.93 -28.78 0.15
N LYS A 253 -6.98 -27.67 -0.61
CA LYS A 253 -7.35 -27.69 -2.03
C LYS A 253 -6.40 -28.54 -2.85
N ALA A 254 -5.09 -28.43 -2.61
CA ALA A 254 -4.08 -29.24 -3.29
C ALA A 254 -4.24 -30.75 -3.01
N LEU A 255 -4.56 -31.15 -1.78
CA LEU A 255 -4.82 -32.55 -1.44
C LEU A 255 -6.09 -33.09 -2.11
N ALA A 256 -7.15 -32.28 -2.18
CA ALA A 256 -8.37 -32.66 -2.88
C ALA A 256 -8.11 -32.85 -4.38
N ALA A 257 -7.37 -31.93 -5.02
CA ALA A 257 -6.99 -32.04 -6.42
C ALA A 257 -6.08 -33.25 -6.69
N HIS A 258 -5.12 -33.53 -5.80
CA HIS A 258 -4.24 -34.71 -5.87
C HIS A 258 -5.05 -36.01 -5.86
N LYS A 259 -6.01 -36.15 -4.93
CA LYS A 259 -6.87 -37.34 -4.82
C LYS A 259 -7.73 -37.55 -6.06
N ASN A 260 -8.16 -36.46 -6.71
CA ASN A 260 -8.97 -36.51 -7.93
C ASN A 260 -8.13 -36.64 -9.21
N GLY A 261 -6.79 -36.76 -9.11
CA GLY A 261 -5.90 -36.86 -10.26
C GLY A 261 -5.86 -35.60 -11.14
N THR A 262 -6.27 -34.45 -10.62
CA THR A 262 -6.33 -33.19 -11.37
C THR A 262 -4.94 -32.55 -11.48
N THR A 263 -4.50 -32.22 -12.68
CA THR A 263 -3.27 -31.48 -12.96
C THR A 263 -3.56 -30.23 -13.79
N SER A 264 -2.80 -29.16 -13.56
CA SER A 264 -2.86 -27.95 -14.39
C SER A 264 -1.85 -28.06 -15.55
N ASP A 265 -2.33 -28.01 -16.79
CA ASP A 265 -1.46 -28.03 -17.98
C ASP A 265 -0.67 -26.74 -18.13
N VAL A 266 0.65 -26.89 -18.27
CA VAL A 266 1.59 -25.81 -18.60
C VAL A 266 1.72 -25.73 -20.12
N GLN A 267 0.73 -25.15 -20.84
CA GLN A 267 0.93 -24.74 -22.24
C GLN A 267 0.08 -23.54 -22.70
N THR A 268 0.81 -22.48 -23.09
CA THR A 268 0.55 -21.41 -24.09
C THR A 268 -0.68 -20.48 -23.99
N THR A 269 -0.43 -19.18 -23.81
CA THR A 269 -0.24 -18.22 -24.92
C THR A 269 0.82 -17.16 -24.56
N SER A 270 1.73 -16.94 -25.49
CA SER A 270 2.80 -15.95 -25.49
C SER A 270 2.42 -14.84 -26.48
N GLY A 271 2.46 -13.58 -26.05
CA GLY A 271 2.34 -12.42 -26.93
C GLY A 271 3.24 -11.31 -26.44
N SER A 272 4.37 -11.11 -27.13
CA SER A 272 5.23 -9.95 -26.96
C SER A 272 4.48 -8.67 -27.34
N SER A 273 4.60 -7.61 -26.54
CA SER A 273 4.52 -6.26 -27.09
C SER A 273 5.40 -5.31 -26.29
N SER A 274 6.18 -4.58 -27.05
CA SER A 274 7.03 -3.45 -26.67
C SER A 274 6.24 -2.37 -25.93
N SER A 275 6.84 -1.90 -24.84
CA SER A 275 6.37 -0.77 -24.02
C SER A 275 6.49 0.55 -24.77
N PRO A 276 5.45 1.41 -24.78
CA PRO A 276 5.61 2.86 -24.80
C PRO A 276 5.50 3.41 -23.37
N GLN A 277 6.49 4.21 -22.99
CA GLN A 277 6.55 5.00 -21.77
C GLN A 277 5.22 5.73 -21.46
N ALA A 278 4.69 5.52 -20.26
CA ALA A 278 3.77 6.45 -19.60
C ALA A 278 4.15 6.56 -18.12
N THR A 279 4.66 7.72 -17.74
CA THR A 279 4.96 8.12 -16.37
C THR A 279 3.66 8.50 -15.65
N GLY A 280 3.27 7.74 -14.63
CA GLY A 280 2.11 8.02 -13.78
C GLY A 280 2.32 7.48 -12.37
N MET A 281 2.64 8.37 -11.43
CA MET A 281 2.74 8.08 -9.99
C MET A 281 1.35 7.87 -9.40
N ALA A 282 1.16 6.75 -8.70
CA ALA A 282 -0.01 6.51 -7.85
C ALA A 282 0.17 7.23 -6.50
N THR A 283 -0.71 8.17 -6.17
CA THR A 283 -0.80 8.77 -4.83
C THR A 283 -1.91 8.10 -4.04
N SER A 284 -1.55 7.56 -2.88
CA SER A 284 -2.45 6.97 -1.88
C SER A 284 -3.20 8.08 -1.12
N ALA A 285 -4.51 8.18 -1.31
CA ALA A 285 -5.37 9.09 -0.57
C ALA A 285 -5.98 8.40 0.66
N THR A 286 -5.63 8.88 1.86
CA THR A 286 -6.28 8.58 3.12
C THR A 286 -7.48 9.53 3.32
N SER A 287 -8.69 8.99 3.45
CA SER A 287 -9.90 9.77 3.77
C SER A 287 -10.39 9.48 5.18
N THR A 288 -10.33 10.48 6.06
CA THR A 288 -11.00 10.47 7.38
C THR A 288 -12.44 10.99 7.24
N PRO A 289 -13.46 10.39 7.88
CA PRO A 289 -14.86 10.80 7.74
C PRO A 289 -15.23 11.98 8.65
N MET A 290 -16.00 12.94 8.13
CA MET A 290 -16.68 13.98 8.91
C MET A 290 -18.11 13.53 9.25
N SER A 291 -18.37 13.35 10.54
CA SER A 291 -19.69 13.21 11.13
C SER A 291 -20.33 14.58 11.35
N ASN A 292 -21.55 14.79 10.85
CA ASN A 292 -22.45 15.82 11.36
C ASN A 292 -23.80 15.20 11.71
N SER A 293 -24.13 15.30 12.98
CA SER A 293 -25.40 15.00 13.60
C SER A 293 -26.49 15.97 13.14
N VAL A 294 -27.66 15.45 12.78
CA VAL A 294 -28.91 16.24 12.79
C VAL A 294 -29.91 15.52 13.68
N ALA A 295 -30.38 16.27 14.66
CA ALA A 295 -31.33 15.87 15.69
C ALA A 295 -32.71 15.54 15.13
N ALA A 296 -33.41 14.71 15.90
CA ALA A 296 -34.75 14.21 15.67
C ALA A 296 -35.82 15.29 15.53
N GLY A 297 -36.82 14.99 14.70
CA GLY A 297 -38.13 15.64 14.66
C GLY A 297 -39.19 14.63 14.24
N ASN A 298 -39.91 14.09 15.22
CA ASN A 298 -41.07 13.19 15.07
C ASN A 298 -42.16 13.81 14.17
N SER A 299 -42.80 12.99 13.33
CA SER A 299 -44.22 13.11 13.00
C SER A 299 -44.73 11.77 12.47
N ALA A 300 -45.64 11.17 13.24
CA ALA A 300 -46.38 9.97 12.89
C ALA A 300 -47.51 10.29 11.91
N ALA A 301 -47.74 9.39 10.95
CA ALA A 301 -49.06 9.12 10.39
C ALA A 301 -49.02 7.73 9.75
N GLY A 302 -49.82 6.82 10.31
CA GLY A 302 -49.89 5.44 9.87
C GLY A 302 -50.68 5.26 8.58
N SER A 303 -50.49 4.09 7.96
CA SER A 303 -51.58 3.31 7.37
C SER A 303 -51.10 1.88 7.18
N SER A 304 -51.79 0.98 7.89
CA SER A 304 -51.75 -0.46 7.69
C SER A 304 -52.39 -0.81 6.35
N ALA A 305 -51.82 -1.73 5.59
CA ALA A 305 -52.58 -2.83 4.97
C ALA A 305 -51.67 -3.81 4.20
N THR A 306 -52.00 -5.09 4.43
CA THR A 306 -51.83 -6.23 3.52
C THR A 306 -50.43 -6.75 3.22
N ALA A 307 -50.05 -7.75 4.02
CA ALA A 307 -49.25 -8.86 3.57
C ALA A 307 -49.96 -9.57 2.40
N MET A 308 -49.29 -9.63 1.25
CA MET A 308 -49.59 -10.58 0.19
C MET A 308 -48.23 -11.12 -0.27
N GLY A 309 -48.03 -12.42 -0.09
CA GLY A 309 -46.76 -13.08 -0.34
C GLY A 309 -46.34 -13.00 -1.80
N SER A 310 -45.05 -12.70 -2.00
CA SER A 310 -44.31 -13.08 -3.19
C SER A 310 -42.93 -13.53 -2.73
N ASN A 311 -42.64 -14.81 -2.96
CA ASN A 311 -41.37 -15.48 -2.74
C ASN A 311 -40.20 -14.59 -3.17
N SER A 312 -39.54 -13.95 -2.21
CA SER A 312 -38.15 -13.55 -2.36
C SER A 312 -37.32 -14.69 -1.79
N SER A 313 -36.93 -15.61 -2.66
CA SER A 313 -35.81 -16.51 -2.42
C SER A 313 -34.58 -15.64 -2.19
N SER A 314 -34.30 -15.28 -0.92
CA SER A 314 -33.05 -14.64 -0.55
C SER A 314 -31.95 -15.70 -0.70
N VAL A 315 -31.47 -15.85 -1.92
CA VAL A 315 -30.22 -16.53 -2.19
C VAL A 315 -29.17 -15.68 -1.50
N ASN A 316 -28.70 -16.13 -0.34
CA ASN A 316 -27.48 -15.64 0.30
C ASN A 316 -26.32 -15.94 -0.65
N SER A 317 -26.14 -15.09 -1.66
CA SER A 317 -25.07 -15.20 -2.63
C SER A 317 -23.78 -14.75 -1.95
N SER A 318 -22.81 -15.65 -1.88
CA SER A 318 -21.49 -15.41 -1.28
C SER A 318 -20.54 -14.62 -2.20
N THR A 319 -21.01 -14.16 -3.36
CA THR A 319 -20.21 -13.49 -4.40
C THR A 319 -20.99 -12.36 -5.07
N VAL A 320 -20.29 -11.36 -5.62
CA VAL A 320 -20.90 -10.34 -6.49
C VAL A 320 -21.47 -11.03 -7.74
N GLN A 321 -22.72 -10.72 -8.07
CA GLN A 321 -23.39 -11.22 -9.26
C GLN A 321 -23.05 -10.36 -10.46
N PHE A 322 -22.00 -10.73 -11.17
CA PHE A 322 -21.65 -10.13 -12.46
C PHE A 322 -22.47 -10.78 -13.58
N GLU A 323 -23.41 -10.03 -14.12
CA GLU A 323 -24.24 -10.44 -15.24
C GLU A 323 -23.43 -10.45 -16.55
N LYS A 324 -23.62 -11.49 -17.36
CA LYS A 324 -23.00 -11.60 -18.69
C LYS A 324 -23.85 -10.86 -19.73
N LEU A 325 -23.91 -9.54 -19.63
CA LEU A 325 -24.73 -8.67 -20.47
C LEU A 325 -23.90 -7.66 -21.25
N SER A 326 -24.38 -7.25 -22.42
CA SER A 326 -23.91 -6.01 -23.03
C SER A 326 -24.37 -4.80 -22.21
N LEU A 327 -23.76 -3.62 -22.41
CA LEU A 327 -24.23 -2.41 -21.71
C LEU A 327 -25.68 -2.07 -22.07
N ASN A 328 -26.08 -2.30 -23.33
CA ASN A 328 -27.46 -2.03 -23.76
C ASN A 328 -28.46 -2.95 -23.06
N ASP A 329 -28.12 -4.23 -22.90
CA ASP A 329 -28.96 -5.19 -22.18
C ASP A 329 -29.00 -4.88 -20.68
N ALA A 330 -27.86 -4.48 -20.10
CA ALA A 330 -27.80 -4.02 -18.73
C ALA A 330 -28.67 -2.77 -18.51
N ILE A 331 -28.73 -1.84 -19.47
CA ILE A 331 -29.63 -0.67 -19.46
C ILE A 331 -31.10 -1.12 -19.51
N ALA A 332 -31.46 -2.05 -20.40
CA ALA A 332 -32.82 -2.57 -20.47
C ALA A 332 -33.24 -3.23 -19.14
N MET A 333 -32.35 -4.05 -18.55
CA MET A 333 -32.57 -4.68 -17.26
C MET A 333 -32.67 -3.67 -16.12
N ALA A 334 -31.77 -2.68 -16.08
CA ALA A 334 -31.75 -1.59 -15.11
C ALA A 334 -33.06 -0.78 -15.12
N LYS A 335 -33.65 -0.52 -16.29
CA LYS A 335 -34.97 0.11 -16.41
C LYS A 335 -36.07 -0.75 -15.80
N SER A 336 -36.07 -2.04 -16.06
CA SER A 336 -37.09 -2.97 -15.54
C SER A 336 -37.01 -3.15 -14.02
N GLN A 337 -35.80 -3.17 -13.45
CA GLN A 337 -35.57 -3.39 -12.02
C GLN A 337 -35.42 -2.09 -11.22
N ASN A 338 -35.44 -0.94 -11.89
CA ASN A 338 -35.19 0.38 -11.31
C ASN A 338 -33.88 0.44 -10.49
N LYS A 339 -32.80 -0.18 -11.00
CA LYS A 339 -31.46 -0.18 -10.41
C LYS A 339 -30.48 0.62 -11.26
N ALA A 340 -29.40 1.09 -10.65
CA ALA A 340 -28.24 1.60 -11.38
C ALA A 340 -27.39 0.43 -11.91
N ILE A 341 -26.42 0.72 -12.78
CA ILE A 341 -25.49 -0.26 -13.35
C ILE A 341 -24.10 0.02 -12.78
N TYR A 342 -23.46 -1.01 -12.27
CA TYR A 342 -22.03 -0.99 -11.95
C TYR A 342 -21.27 -1.71 -13.05
N VAL A 343 -20.24 -1.06 -13.59
CA VAL A 343 -19.37 -1.62 -14.62
C VAL A 343 -17.95 -1.70 -14.09
N ASP A 344 -17.41 -2.92 -14.02
CA ASP A 344 -15.98 -3.16 -13.85
C ASP A 344 -15.31 -3.27 -15.22
N MET A 345 -14.63 -2.22 -15.65
CA MET A 345 -13.78 -2.28 -16.83
C MET A 345 -12.39 -2.75 -16.41
N SER A 346 -12.02 -3.96 -16.79
CA SER A 346 -10.80 -4.63 -16.35
C SER A 346 -9.94 -5.09 -17.54
N ALA A 347 -8.78 -5.68 -17.25
CA ALA A 347 -7.96 -6.39 -18.24
C ALA A 347 -7.31 -7.63 -17.60
N THR A 348 -7.11 -8.70 -18.37
CA THR A 348 -6.59 -9.97 -17.84
C THR A 348 -5.17 -9.87 -17.28
N TRP A 349 -4.36 -8.97 -17.82
CA TRP A 349 -2.99 -8.69 -17.39
C TRP A 349 -2.88 -7.66 -16.24
N CYS A 350 -3.98 -6.99 -15.88
CA CYS A 350 -3.97 -5.89 -14.92
C CYS A 350 -3.84 -6.39 -13.46
N GLY A 351 -2.68 -6.11 -12.83
CA GLY A 351 -2.41 -6.45 -11.43
C GLY A 351 -3.43 -5.88 -10.44
N PRO A 352 -3.70 -4.55 -10.44
CA PRO A 352 -4.72 -3.95 -9.57
C PRO A 352 -6.13 -4.55 -9.73
N CYS A 353 -6.49 -4.98 -10.94
CA CYS A 353 -7.78 -5.63 -11.22
C CYS A 353 -7.88 -7.00 -10.55
N LYS A 354 -6.80 -7.79 -10.58
CA LYS A 354 -6.71 -9.06 -9.85
C LYS A 354 -6.84 -8.84 -8.35
N MET A 355 -6.18 -7.79 -7.83
CA MET A 355 -6.32 -7.41 -6.42
C MET A 355 -7.77 -7.09 -6.03
N MET A 356 -8.54 -6.40 -6.87
CA MET A 356 -9.98 -6.17 -6.60
C MET A 356 -10.75 -7.50 -6.53
N LYS A 357 -10.54 -8.40 -7.50
CA LYS A 357 -11.18 -9.73 -7.56
C LYS A 357 -10.82 -10.61 -6.35
N GLU A 358 -9.62 -10.47 -5.80
CA GLU A 358 -9.13 -11.26 -4.67
C GLU A 358 -9.46 -10.67 -3.30
N LYS A 359 -9.44 -9.34 -3.17
CA LYS A 359 -9.45 -8.66 -1.86
C LYS A 359 -10.66 -7.79 -1.60
N THR A 360 -11.34 -7.32 -2.64
CA THR A 360 -12.42 -6.32 -2.49
C THR A 360 -13.77 -6.89 -2.87
N PHE A 361 -13.92 -7.48 -4.06
CA PHE A 361 -15.18 -8.09 -4.49
C PHE A 361 -15.66 -9.28 -3.63
N PRO A 362 -14.78 -10.11 -3.05
CA PRO A 362 -15.22 -11.20 -2.17
C PRO A 362 -15.68 -10.73 -0.78
N ASP A 363 -15.43 -9.47 -0.40
CA ASP A 363 -15.83 -8.99 0.92
C ASP A 363 -17.36 -8.98 1.07
N PRO A 364 -17.91 -9.57 2.15
CA PRO A 364 -19.36 -9.67 2.32
C PRO A 364 -20.11 -8.34 2.23
N GLN A 365 -19.51 -7.23 2.69
CA GLN A 365 -20.15 -5.91 2.62
C GLN A 365 -20.24 -5.43 1.17
N VAL A 366 -19.23 -5.71 0.36
CA VAL A 366 -19.21 -5.36 -1.07
C VAL A 366 -20.20 -6.21 -1.85
N VAL A 367 -20.24 -7.52 -1.57
CA VAL A 367 -21.19 -8.46 -2.16
C VAL A 367 -22.63 -8.02 -1.90
N GLU A 368 -22.97 -7.77 -0.63
CA GLU A 368 -24.31 -7.33 -0.24
C GLU A 368 -24.66 -6.00 -0.93
N TYR A 369 -23.74 -5.03 -0.90
CA TYR A 369 -23.99 -3.70 -1.43
C TYR A 369 -24.20 -3.70 -2.95
N LEU A 370 -23.35 -4.40 -3.71
CA LEU A 370 -23.46 -4.46 -5.17
C LEU A 370 -24.73 -5.19 -5.61
N ASN A 371 -25.00 -6.38 -5.07
CA ASN A 371 -26.16 -7.18 -5.44
C ASN A 371 -27.49 -6.47 -5.10
N LYS A 372 -27.51 -5.72 -3.99
CA LYS A 372 -28.67 -4.94 -3.57
C LYS A 372 -28.94 -3.75 -4.49
N ASN A 373 -27.91 -2.96 -4.81
CA ASN A 373 -28.10 -1.63 -5.40
C ASN A 373 -27.89 -1.56 -6.91
N PHE A 374 -27.18 -2.51 -7.52
CA PHE A 374 -26.74 -2.43 -8.91
C PHE A 374 -27.06 -3.69 -9.73
N ILE A 375 -27.21 -3.49 -11.05
CA ILE A 375 -26.92 -4.51 -12.05
C ILE A 375 -25.42 -4.45 -12.33
N SER A 376 -24.65 -5.46 -11.90
CA SER A 376 -23.19 -5.45 -12.05
C SER A 376 -22.77 -6.19 -13.31
N ILE A 377 -21.92 -5.58 -14.13
CA ILE A 377 -21.32 -6.20 -15.33
C ILE A 377 -19.80 -5.99 -15.33
N ASN A 378 -19.06 -6.92 -15.94
CA ASN A 378 -17.60 -6.83 -16.11
C ASN A 378 -17.26 -6.85 -17.60
N PHE A 379 -16.43 -5.91 -18.03
CA PHE A 379 -15.84 -5.88 -19.35
C PHE A 379 -14.32 -6.08 -19.27
N GLU A 380 -13.86 -7.26 -19.69
CA GLU A 380 -12.44 -7.54 -19.89
C GLU A 380 -11.99 -6.95 -21.23
N CYS A 381 -11.48 -5.73 -21.15
CA CYS A 381 -11.23 -4.83 -22.27
C CYS A 381 -10.12 -5.27 -23.23
N ASP A 382 -9.31 -6.25 -22.84
CA ASP A 382 -8.27 -6.86 -23.66
C ASP A 382 -8.76 -8.10 -24.44
N ILE A 383 -9.99 -8.56 -24.20
CA ILE A 383 -10.61 -9.68 -24.93
C ILE A 383 -11.36 -9.17 -26.18
N ASP A 384 -12.06 -8.04 -26.06
CA ASP A 384 -12.77 -7.39 -27.18
C ASP A 384 -12.33 -5.92 -27.30
N SER A 385 -11.31 -5.68 -28.13
CA SER A 385 -10.70 -4.38 -28.30
C SER A 385 -11.59 -3.37 -29.04
N ALA A 386 -12.48 -3.82 -29.93
CA ALA A 386 -13.39 -2.95 -30.66
C ALA A 386 -14.48 -2.39 -29.74
N LEU A 387 -15.10 -3.26 -28.92
CA LEU A 387 -16.07 -2.84 -27.92
C LEU A 387 -15.41 -2.03 -26.79
N SER A 388 -14.18 -2.39 -26.42
CA SER A 388 -13.40 -1.63 -25.44
C SER A 388 -13.16 -0.19 -25.88
N ASN A 389 -12.75 0.04 -27.14
CA ASN A 389 -12.51 1.39 -27.66
C ASN A 389 -13.76 2.27 -27.58
N VAL A 390 -14.93 1.73 -27.92
CA VAL A 390 -16.21 2.46 -27.80
C VAL A 390 -16.45 2.94 -26.36
N TYR A 391 -16.24 2.08 -25.35
CA TYR A 391 -16.44 2.47 -23.96
C TYR A 391 -15.33 3.38 -23.42
N ARG A 392 -14.09 3.17 -23.84
CA ARG A 392 -12.97 4.04 -23.46
C ARG A 392 -13.12 5.45 -24.00
N ASP A 393 -13.59 5.59 -25.24
CA ASP A 393 -13.85 6.88 -25.84
C ASP A 393 -15.08 7.54 -25.19
N LYS A 394 -16.18 6.77 -25.02
CA LYS A 394 -17.41 7.28 -24.41
C LYS A 394 -17.20 7.76 -22.96
N TYR A 395 -16.41 7.04 -22.16
CA TYR A 395 -16.22 7.34 -20.74
C TYR A 395 -14.85 7.90 -20.40
N ILE A 396 -14.00 8.20 -21.39
CA ILE A 396 -12.66 8.78 -21.22
C ILE A 396 -11.84 7.93 -20.22
N SER A 397 -11.61 6.66 -20.55
CA SER A 397 -10.90 5.71 -19.69
C SER A 397 -9.58 5.23 -20.30
N THR A 398 -8.46 5.57 -19.66
CA THR A 398 -7.11 5.15 -20.08
C THR A 398 -6.39 4.27 -19.06
N ALA A 399 -7.07 3.85 -17.97
CA ALA A 399 -6.45 3.11 -16.87
C ALA A 399 -7.38 2.01 -16.33
N PHE A 400 -6.80 1.04 -15.62
CA PHE A 400 -7.52 -0.12 -15.08
C PHE A 400 -7.21 -0.42 -13.61
N PRO A 401 -8.18 -0.97 -12.85
CA PRO A 401 -9.59 -1.08 -13.23
C PRO A 401 -10.24 0.31 -13.34
N THR A 402 -11.20 0.46 -14.26
CA THR A 402 -12.09 1.63 -14.29
C THR A 402 -13.46 1.19 -13.82
N HIS A 403 -14.02 1.89 -12.85
CA HIS A 403 -15.33 1.63 -12.29
C HIS A 403 -16.32 2.70 -12.76
N LEU A 404 -17.40 2.27 -13.39
CA LEU A 404 -18.47 3.17 -13.84
C LEU A 404 -19.76 2.89 -13.09
N LEU A 405 -20.40 3.95 -12.63
CA LEU A 405 -21.77 3.92 -12.11
C LEU A 405 -22.65 4.64 -13.12
N ILE A 406 -23.58 3.91 -13.72
CA ILE A 406 -24.42 4.38 -14.82
C ILE A 406 -25.88 4.28 -14.39
N ASP A 407 -26.69 5.27 -14.73
CA ASP A 407 -28.12 5.24 -14.40
C ASP A 407 -28.90 4.28 -15.31
N LYS A 408 -30.19 4.09 -15.02
CA LYS A 408 -31.07 3.26 -15.85
C LYS A 408 -31.30 3.80 -17.26
N ASN A 409 -30.89 5.04 -17.57
CA ASN A 409 -30.99 5.62 -18.91
C ASN A 409 -29.69 5.48 -19.71
N GLY A 410 -28.62 4.98 -19.10
CA GLY A 410 -27.30 4.88 -19.73
C GLY A 410 -26.43 6.12 -19.57
N GLU A 411 -26.83 7.06 -18.70
CA GLU A 411 -26.04 8.25 -18.36
C GLU A 411 -25.03 7.93 -17.24
N LEU A 412 -23.81 8.46 -17.37
CA LEU A 412 -22.81 8.33 -16.32
C LEU A 412 -23.26 9.09 -15.06
N ILE A 413 -23.26 8.41 -13.91
CA ILE A 413 -23.44 9.03 -12.60
C ILE A 413 -22.07 9.37 -12.01
N HIS A 414 -21.17 8.38 -12.00
CA HIS A 414 -19.87 8.50 -11.37
C HIS A 414 -18.82 7.57 -12.01
N LYS A 415 -17.56 7.98 -11.95
CA LYS A 415 -16.40 7.24 -12.47
C LYS A 415 -15.24 7.38 -11.49
N PHE A 416 -14.54 6.29 -11.24
CA PHE A 416 -13.32 6.24 -10.43
C PHE A 416 -12.42 5.10 -10.91
N VAL A 417 -11.13 5.17 -10.61
CA VAL A 417 -10.11 4.28 -11.19
C VAL A 417 -9.19 3.72 -10.11
N GLY A 418 -8.72 2.49 -10.33
CA GLY A 418 -7.66 1.87 -9.54
C GLY A 418 -8.17 0.88 -8.50
N TYR A 419 -7.23 0.13 -7.92
CA TYR A 419 -7.53 -0.73 -6.78
C TYR A 419 -7.91 0.11 -5.55
N MET A 420 -8.91 -0.35 -4.81
CA MET A 420 -9.38 0.28 -3.58
C MET A 420 -9.61 -0.77 -2.50
N SER A 421 -9.35 -0.39 -1.25
CA SER A 421 -9.77 -1.17 -0.09
C SER A 421 -11.31 -1.20 0.02
N VAL A 422 -11.85 -2.15 0.77
CA VAL A 422 -13.30 -2.29 0.99
C VAL A 422 -13.98 -0.97 1.41
N PRO A 423 -13.50 -0.23 2.43
CA PRO A 423 -14.15 1.02 2.83
C PRO A 423 -14.14 2.10 1.73
N SER A 424 -13.00 2.27 1.04
CA SER A 424 -12.87 3.25 -0.04
C SER A 424 -13.76 2.89 -1.22
N PHE A 425 -13.82 1.61 -1.58
CA PHE A 425 -14.64 1.14 -2.68
C PHE A 425 -16.13 1.35 -2.40
N LEU A 426 -16.61 0.99 -1.20
CA LEU A 426 -17.99 1.24 -0.77
C LEU A 426 -18.34 2.74 -0.76
N ALA A 427 -17.39 3.60 -0.34
CA ALA A 427 -17.60 5.05 -0.36
C ALA A 427 -17.79 5.57 -1.79
N GLU A 428 -17.02 5.08 -2.77
CA GLU A 428 -17.19 5.45 -4.18
C GLU A 428 -18.50 4.89 -4.78
N LEU A 429 -18.87 3.64 -4.46
CA LEU A 429 -20.16 3.08 -4.87
C LEU A 429 -21.34 3.91 -4.34
N ASN A 430 -21.25 4.39 -3.10
CA ASN A 430 -22.29 5.19 -2.47
C ASN A 430 -22.52 6.53 -3.18
N LYS A 431 -21.49 7.10 -3.83
CA LYS A 431 -21.65 8.32 -4.65
C LYS A 431 -22.55 8.11 -5.87
N GLY A 432 -22.72 6.87 -6.33
CA GLY A 432 -23.62 6.54 -7.44
C GLY A 432 -25.07 6.27 -7.02
N VAL A 433 -25.33 6.00 -5.75
CA VAL A 433 -26.68 5.74 -5.23
C VAL A 433 -27.27 7.01 -4.60
N MET A 434 -26.44 7.83 -3.95
CA MET A 434 -26.89 9.09 -3.37
C MET A 434 -27.12 10.15 -4.46
N ALA A 435 -28.25 10.85 -4.36
CA ALA A 435 -28.53 11.96 -5.24
C ALA A 435 -27.47 13.05 -5.08
N ASN A 436 -27.05 13.63 -6.21
CA ASN A 436 -26.14 14.76 -6.30
C ASN A 436 -24.69 14.56 -5.83
N THR A 437 -24.25 13.33 -5.50
CA THR A 437 -22.88 13.05 -5.04
C THR A 437 -21.93 12.53 -6.13
N GLY A 438 -22.46 12.07 -7.26
CA GLY A 438 -21.67 11.53 -8.37
C GLY A 438 -20.94 12.60 -9.19
N LEU A 439 -19.91 12.19 -9.94
CA LEU A 439 -19.07 13.08 -10.75
C LEU A 439 -19.89 13.91 -11.74
N ASN A 440 -20.94 13.32 -12.34
CA ASN A 440 -21.80 14.02 -13.28
C ASN A 440 -22.65 15.12 -12.61
N SER A 441 -23.05 14.93 -11.35
CA SER A 441 -23.72 15.99 -10.58
C SER A 441 -22.78 17.19 -10.37
N PHE A 442 -21.53 16.92 -9.99
CA PHE A 442 -20.54 17.99 -9.86
C PHE A 442 -20.28 18.69 -11.19
N HIS A 443 -20.24 17.95 -12.30
CA HIS A 443 -20.13 18.55 -13.61
C HIS A 443 -21.29 19.51 -13.93
N LYS A 444 -22.55 19.08 -13.74
CA LYS A 444 -23.74 19.92 -13.95
C LYS A 444 -23.75 21.16 -13.06
N ARG A 445 -23.39 21.02 -11.78
CA ARG A 445 -23.27 22.15 -10.82
C ARG A 445 -22.18 23.13 -11.23
N TYR A 446 -21.07 22.63 -11.76
CA TYR A 446 -20.01 23.47 -12.31
C TYR A 446 -20.50 24.23 -13.55
N GLU A 447 -21.26 23.60 -14.46
CA GLU A 447 -21.79 24.28 -15.65
C GLU A 447 -22.75 25.42 -15.32
N VAL A 448 -23.56 25.28 -14.25
CA VAL A 448 -24.47 26.35 -13.79
C VAL A 448 -23.80 27.38 -12.87
N GLY A 449 -22.47 27.34 -12.72
CA GLY A 449 -21.69 28.40 -12.09
C GLY A 449 -21.32 28.20 -10.62
N GLU A 450 -21.53 27.02 -10.03
CA GLU A 450 -21.08 26.79 -8.65
C GLU A 450 -19.54 26.77 -8.55
N ARG A 451 -18.97 27.64 -7.73
CA ARG A 451 -17.51 27.79 -7.56
C ARG A 451 -17.07 27.88 -6.10
N SER A 452 -17.89 27.40 -5.16
CA SER A 452 -17.52 27.45 -3.73
C SER A 452 -16.23 26.67 -3.47
N ALA A 453 -15.44 27.07 -2.49
CA ALA A 453 -14.14 26.47 -2.24
C ALA A 453 -14.23 24.96 -1.91
N ALA A 454 -15.24 24.56 -1.13
CA ALA A 454 -15.50 23.16 -0.83
C ALA A 454 -15.88 22.36 -2.09
N PHE A 455 -16.72 22.94 -2.95
CA PHE A 455 -17.14 22.33 -4.20
C PHE A 455 -15.98 22.15 -5.18
N MET A 456 -15.17 23.19 -5.41
CA MET A 456 -14.06 23.12 -6.36
C MET A 456 -12.98 22.13 -5.91
N ASN A 457 -12.66 22.10 -4.61
CA ASN A 457 -11.71 21.12 -4.06
C ASN A 457 -12.18 19.68 -4.30
N GLU A 458 -13.44 19.39 -4.02
CA GLU A 458 -14.00 18.05 -4.24
C GLU A 458 -14.10 17.73 -5.73
N TYR A 459 -14.57 18.66 -6.57
CA TYR A 459 -14.75 18.41 -7.99
C TYR A 459 -13.43 18.09 -8.70
N ILE A 460 -12.39 18.88 -8.44
CA ILE A 460 -11.06 18.67 -9.02
C ILE A 460 -10.49 17.31 -8.57
N THR A 461 -10.67 16.96 -7.29
CA THR A 461 -10.24 15.66 -6.75
C THR A 461 -11.00 14.51 -7.41
N MET A 462 -12.31 14.63 -7.58
CA MET A 462 -13.12 13.63 -8.27
C MET A 462 -12.69 13.44 -9.72
N LEU A 463 -12.35 14.52 -10.44
CA LEU A 463 -11.81 14.43 -11.80
C LEU A 463 -10.45 13.70 -11.81
N ALA A 464 -9.59 13.97 -10.84
CA ALA A 464 -8.30 13.28 -10.71
C ALA A 464 -8.49 11.77 -10.48
N ASN A 465 -9.35 11.40 -9.52
CA ASN A 465 -9.67 10.01 -9.21
C ASN A 465 -10.40 9.28 -10.35
N ALA A 466 -11.09 10.03 -11.21
CA ALA A 466 -11.72 9.55 -12.42
C ALA A 466 -10.73 9.43 -13.60
N ASN A 467 -9.43 9.64 -13.36
CA ASN A 467 -8.36 9.62 -14.35
C ASN A 467 -8.55 10.67 -15.47
N GLU A 468 -9.12 11.82 -15.13
CA GLU A 468 -9.30 12.98 -16.02
C GLU A 468 -8.30 14.10 -15.72
N GLY A 469 -7.02 13.71 -15.56
CA GLY A 469 -5.96 14.61 -15.09
C GLY A 469 -5.81 15.92 -15.86
N LYS A 470 -6.05 15.92 -17.19
CA LYS A 470 -6.02 17.15 -18.01
C LYS A 470 -7.11 18.15 -17.60
N ARG A 471 -8.34 17.67 -17.38
CA ARG A 471 -9.46 18.51 -16.93
C ARG A 471 -9.24 18.96 -15.49
N ALA A 472 -8.81 18.05 -14.61
CA ALA A 472 -8.49 18.36 -13.22
C ALA A 472 -7.40 19.44 -13.12
N SER A 473 -6.29 19.28 -13.84
CA SER A 473 -5.18 20.24 -13.86
C SER A 473 -5.58 21.60 -14.43
N GLY A 474 -6.35 21.64 -15.52
CA GLY A 474 -6.87 22.88 -16.09
C GLY A 474 -7.72 23.66 -15.09
N LEU A 475 -8.71 22.98 -14.48
CA LEU A 475 -9.57 23.58 -13.46
C LEU A 475 -8.81 23.99 -12.20
N ALA A 476 -7.85 23.18 -11.74
CA ALA A 476 -6.99 23.52 -10.61
C ALA A 476 -6.20 24.80 -10.89
N SER A 477 -5.62 24.93 -12.09
CA SER A 477 -4.85 26.12 -12.48
C SER A 477 -5.71 27.40 -12.45
N GLU A 478 -6.96 27.33 -12.93
CA GLU A 478 -7.88 28.46 -12.91
C GLU A 478 -8.35 28.77 -11.49
N TYR A 479 -8.83 27.76 -10.77
CA TYR A 479 -9.37 27.89 -9.42
C TYR A 479 -8.35 28.44 -8.43
N LEU A 480 -7.15 27.84 -8.37
CA LEU A 480 -6.13 28.22 -7.38
C LEU A 480 -5.66 29.67 -7.55
N LYS A 481 -5.74 30.24 -8.76
CA LYS A 481 -5.41 31.66 -9.00
C LYS A 481 -6.41 32.63 -8.36
N THR A 482 -7.64 32.19 -8.10
CA THR A 482 -8.70 33.03 -7.52
C THR A 482 -8.65 33.11 -6.00
N LEU A 483 -7.86 32.26 -5.35
CA LEU A 483 -7.89 32.07 -3.91
C LEU A 483 -7.02 33.07 -3.15
N SER A 484 -7.47 33.44 -1.94
CA SER A 484 -6.66 34.22 -1.01
C SER A 484 -5.51 33.40 -0.44
N MET A 485 -4.53 34.05 0.20
CA MET A 485 -3.38 33.34 0.77
C MET A 485 -3.75 32.38 1.90
N ASN A 486 -4.77 32.73 2.70
CA ASN A 486 -5.28 31.86 3.76
C ASN A 486 -6.00 30.63 3.17
N ASP A 487 -6.73 30.80 2.06
CA ASP A 487 -7.41 29.70 1.39
C ASP A 487 -6.43 28.77 0.68
N LEU A 488 -5.36 29.30 0.08
CA LEU A 488 -4.26 28.52 -0.47
C LEU A 488 -3.53 27.72 0.61
N ALA A 489 -3.30 28.34 1.77
CA ALA A 489 -2.67 27.68 2.92
C ALA A 489 -3.62 26.74 3.69
N ASN A 490 -4.86 26.57 3.26
CA ASN A 490 -5.72 25.52 3.79
C ASN A 490 -5.18 24.15 3.38
N LYS A 491 -5.13 23.19 4.32
CA LYS A 491 -4.59 21.85 4.08
C LYS A 491 -5.23 21.12 2.89
N LYS A 492 -6.55 21.25 2.69
CA LYS A 492 -7.24 20.61 1.55
C LYS A 492 -6.89 21.26 0.22
N THR A 493 -6.83 22.58 0.18
CA THR A 493 -6.39 23.33 -1.02
C THR A 493 -4.93 23.04 -1.35
N PHE A 494 -4.07 22.94 -0.32
CA PHE A 494 -2.65 22.62 -0.51
C PHE A 494 -2.45 21.26 -1.15
N TYR A 495 -3.34 20.29 -0.93
CA TYR A 495 -3.29 19.02 -1.67
C TYR A 495 -3.38 19.23 -3.18
N LEU A 496 -4.27 20.12 -3.66
CA LEU A 496 -4.34 20.45 -5.09
C LEU A 496 -3.09 21.17 -5.59
N ILE A 497 -2.51 22.05 -4.77
CA ILE A 497 -1.23 22.71 -5.09
C ILE A 497 -0.14 21.64 -5.24
N ASN A 498 -0.03 20.77 -4.25
CA ASN A 498 0.92 19.66 -4.23
C ASN A 498 0.62 18.60 -5.30
N GLU A 499 -0.55 18.58 -5.93
CA GLU A 499 -0.87 17.64 -7.01
C GLU A 499 -0.65 18.25 -8.41
N PHE A 500 -1.00 19.52 -8.61
CA PHE A 500 -1.07 20.11 -9.94
C PHE A 500 -0.03 21.20 -10.20
N VAL A 501 0.59 21.77 -9.17
CA VAL A 501 1.59 22.84 -9.33
C VAL A 501 2.98 22.21 -9.29
N ARG A 502 3.56 21.99 -10.48
CA ARG A 502 4.80 21.21 -10.69
C ARG A 502 5.99 22.05 -11.15
N ASP A 503 5.76 23.32 -11.47
CA ASP A 503 6.81 24.22 -11.95
C ASP A 503 7.29 25.13 -10.82
N LEU A 504 8.57 24.99 -10.46
CA LEU A 504 9.25 25.82 -9.47
C LEU A 504 9.09 27.31 -9.77
N ASP A 505 9.10 27.70 -11.04
CA ASP A 505 9.08 29.11 -11.46
C ASP A 505 7.67 29.66 -11.68
N SER A 506 6.64 28.83 -11.48
CA SER A 506 5.26 29.29 -11.60
C SER A 506 4.90 30.30 -10.50
N GLU A 507 4.04 31.26 -10.85
CA GLU A 507 3.56 32.29 -9.91
C GLU A 507 2.99 31.67 -8.62
N LEU A 508 2.25 30.57 -8.74
CA LEU A 508 1.63 29.91 -7.60
C LEU A 508 2.66 29.18 -6.71
N ALA A 509 3.64 28.49 -7.30
CA ALA A 509 4.74 27.91 -6.53
C ALA A 509 5.52 28.99 -5.78
N GLN A 510 5.86 30.09 -6.46
CA GLN A 510 6.58 31.21 -5.84
C GLN A 510 5.78 31.89 -4.72
N LYS A 511 4.45 32.00 -4.86
CA LYS A 511 3.56 32.46 -3.78
C LYS A 511 3.65 31.56 -2.54
N VAL A 512 3.64 30.24 -2.71
CA VAL A 512 3.79 29.27 -1.61
C VAL A 512 5.15 29.43 -0.94
N LEU A 513 6.24 29.43 -1.72
CA LEU A 513 7.61 29.46 -1.19
C LEU A 513 7.95 30.79 -0.49
N THR A 514 7.46 31.92 -1.01
CA THR A 514 7.68 33.23 -0.39
C THR A 514 6.87 33.40 0.90
N ASN A 515 5.74 32.71 1.04
CA ASN A 515 4.88 32.74 2.22
C ASN A 515 4.98 31.44 3.04
N LYS A 516 6.11 30.74 2.95
CA LYS A 516 6.31 29.37 3.45
C LYS A 516 5.82 29.19 4.90
N GLN A 517 6.09 30.15 5.78
CA GLN A 517 5.72 30.07 7.20
C GLN A 517 4.20 29.93 7.42
N ILE A 518 3.37 30.56 6.58
CA ILE A 518 1.91 30.45 6.66
C ILE A 518 1.47 29.02 6.31
N PHE A 519 2.05 28.45 5.26
CA PHE A 519 1.77 27.08 4.83
C PHE A 519 2.29 26.06 5.84
N GLU A 520 3.50 26.23 6.37
CA GLU A 520 4.07 25.33 7.39
C GLU A 520 3.19 25.30 8.64
N LYS A 521 2.64 26.45 9.05
CA LYS A 521 1.72 26.56 10.18
C LYS A 521 0.39 25.86 9.95
N ASN A 522 -0.21 26.03 8.76
CA ASN A 522 -1.59 25.59 8.49
C ASN A 522 -1.68 24.17 7.89
N VAL A 523 -0.67 23.75 7.13
CA VAL A 523 -0.60 22.45 6.45
C VAL A 523 0.26 21.48 7.26
N GLY A 524 1.45 21.96 7.66
CA GLY A 524 2.47 21.19 8.34
C GLY A 524 3.81 21.29 7.62
N LYS A 525 4.88 21.56 8.39
CA LYS A 525 6.24 21.74 7.85
C LYS A 525 6.72 20.61 6.93
N GLY A 526 6.50 19.36 7.31
CA GLY A 526 6.95 18.21 6.52
C GLY A 526 6.31 18.12 5.12
N ASP A 527 5.04 18.50 4.99
CA ASP A 527 4.32 18.49 3.71
C ASP A 527 4.85 19.61 2.80
N VAL A 528 5.08 20.80 3.37
CA VAL A 528 5.61 21.97 2.65
C VAL A 528 7.07 21.76 2.21
N ASP A 529 7.93 21.24 3.10
CA ASP A 529 9.32 20.92 2.76
C ASP A 529 9.39 19.82 1.68
N SER A 530 8.48 18.85 1.70
CA SER A 530 8.40 17.81 0.66
C SER A 530 7.96 18.38 -0.68
N TYR A 531 6.98 19.29 -0.69
CA TYR A 531 6.53 20.00 -1.88
C TYR A 531 7.65 20.84 -2.49
N GLU A 532 8.32 21.67 -1.68
CA GLU A 532 9.44 22.50 -2.13
C GLU A 532 10.56 21.63 -2.74
N LYS A 533 11.00 20.60 -2.04
CA LYS A 533 12.02 19.66 -2.54
C LYS A 533 11.61 19.01 -3.86
N MET A 534 10.34 18.63 -4.02
CA MET A 534 9.81 18.07 -5.25
C MET A 534 9.88 19.08 -6.41
N LEU A 535 9.50 20.34 -6.19
CA LEU A 535 9.64 21.39 -7.21
C LEU A 535 11.10 21.56 -7.66
N TRP A 536 12.04 21.59 -6.72
CA TRP A 536 13.45 21.71 -7.03
C TRP A 536 13.96 20.51 -7.84
N LEU A 537 13.58 19.28 -7.48
CA LEU A 537 13.94 18.08 -8.24
C LEU A 537 13.36 18.10 -9.66
N ILE A 538 12.07 18.46 -9.82
CA ILE A 538 11.44 18.57 -11.14
C ILE A 538 12.16 19.60 -11.99
N LYS A 539 12.46 20.78 -11.43
CA LYS A 539 13.21 21.82 -12.15
C LYS A 539 14.59 21.33 -12.56
N ALA A 540 15.29 20.61 -11.69
CA ALA A 540 16.62 20.10 -11.96
C ALA A 540 16.65 19.12 -13.17
N MET A 541 15.61 18.31 -13.33
CA MET A 541 15.47 17.37 -14.45
C MET A 541 15.03 18.04 -15.75
N SER A 542 14.41 19.24 -15.68
CA SER A 542 13.95 19.97 -16.87
C SER A 542 15.07 20.45 -17.80
N PHE A 543 16.33 20.42 -17.31
CA PHE A 543 17.51 20.76 -18.13
C PHE A 543 17.95 19.63 -19.05
N VAL A 544 17.36 18.45 -18.95
CA VAL A 544 17.53 17.37 -19.93
C VAL A 544 16.40 17.45 -20.95
N SER A 545 16.76 17.62 -22.22
CA SER A 545 15.82 17.65 -23.33
C SER A 545 16.16 16.55 -24.34
N GLY A 546 15.16 16.08 -25.09
CA GLY A 546 15.35 15.05 -26.11
C GLY A 546 15.07 15.58 -27.51
N LYS A 547 15.96 15.30 -28.46
CA LYS A 547 15.70 15.46 -29.90
C LYS A 547 16.14 14.19 -30.62
N ASP A 548 15.26 13.64 -31.46
CA ASP A 548 15.54 12.44 -32.27
C ASP A 548 15.98 11.20 -31.46
N GLY A 549 15.49 11.07 -30.22
CA GLY A 549 15.76 9.94 -29.33
C GLY A 549 17.01 10.09 -28.46
N GLU A 550 17.85 11.10 -28.73
CA GLU A 550 19.02 11.42 -27.90
C GLU A 550 18.68 12.48 -26.85
N LYS A 551 19.07 12.22 -25.60
CA LYS A 551 18.89 13.14 -24.47
C LYS A 551 20.15 13.96 -24.25
N VAL A 552 19.99 15.27 -24.16
CA VAL A 552 21.08 16.24 -23.98
C VAL A 552 20.79 17.10 -22.75
N LEU A 553 21.83 17.28 -21.91
CA LEU A 553 21.79 18.16 -20.76
C LEU A 553 22.24 19.57 -21.15
N ASP A 554 21.39 20.57 -20.90
CA ASP A 554 21.81 21.98 -20.88
C ASP A 554 22.67 22.24 -19.63
N LYS A 555 23.97 21.97 -19.78
CA LYS A 555 24.94 22.10 -18.69
C LYS A 555 25.04 23.54 -18.19
N VAL A 556 24.95 24.54 -19.07
CA VAL A 556 25.05 25.96 -18.69
C VAL A 556 23.83 26.38 -17.87
N GLY A 557 22.64 25.97 -18.30
CA GLY A 557 21.41 26.18 -17.54
C GLY A 557 21.43 25.45 -16.20
N TYR A 558 21.86 24.19 -16.19
CA TYR A 558 21.94 23.37 -14.98
C TYR A 558 22.95 23.93 -13.96
N ASP A 559 24.12 24.39 -14.39
CA ASP A 559 25.11 25.03 -13.52
C ASP A 559 24.58 26.32 -12.89
N LYS A 560 23.82 27.12 -13.65
CA LYS A 560 23.11 28.30 -13.11
C LYS A 560 22.04 27.88 -12.09
N PHE A 561 21.31 26.81 -12.37
CA PHE A 561 20.32 26.26 -11.44
C PHE A 561 20.96 25.78 -10.13
N LEU A 562 22.10 25.09 -10.18
CA LEU A 562 22.81 24.66 -8.97
C LEU A 562 23.24 25.85 -8.10
N LYS A 563 23.70 26.96 -8.71
CA LYS A 563 24.00 28.19 -7.97
C LYS A 563 22.76 28.81 -7.32
N ARG A 564 21.63 28.79 -8.03
CA ARG A 564 20.34 29.26 -7.49
C ARG A 564 19.87 28.37 -6.33
N LEU A 565 20.03 27.06 -6.46
CA LEU A 565 19.72 26.08 -5.42
C LEU A 565 20.59 26.33 -4.17
N ASP A 566 21.89 26.54 -4.34
CA ASP A 566 22.80 26.86 -3.22
C ASP A 566 22.39 28.17 -2.51
N ALA A 567 21.96 29.18 -3.26
CA ALA A 567 21.49 30.46 -2.71
C ALA A 567 20.08 30.40 -2.07
N SER A 568 19.31 29.33 -2.31
CA SER A 568 17.92 29.24 -1.87
C SER A 568 17.75 28.98 -0.37
N GLY A 569 18.75 28.36 0.28
CA GLY A 569 18.67 27.98 1.68
C GLY A 569 17.70 26.84 2.00
N ILE A 570 17.26 26.06 1.00
CA ILE A 570 16.36 24.92 1.27
C ILE A 570 16.98 23.86 2.18
N ASP A 571 16.14 23.21 2.99
CA ASP A 571 16.55 22.02 3.73
C ASP A 571 16.95 20.89 2.75
N LYS A 572 18.01 20.16 3.10
CA LYS A 572 18.56 19.07 2.29
C LYS A 572 18.93 19.47 0.84
N ASN A 573 19.43 20.69 0.64
CA ASN A 573 20.00 21.12 -0.64
C ASN A 573 20.98 20.06 -1.23
N ASP A 574 21.93 19.57 -0.43
CA ASP A 574 22.90 18.55 -0.86
C ASP A 574 22.26 17.30 -1.44
N TYR A 575 21.11 16.89 -0.90
CA TYR A 575 20.36 15.74 -1.42
C TYR A 575 19.75 16.04 -2.78
N VAL A 576 19.14 17.21 -2.97
CA VAL A 576 18.58 17.63 -4.26
C VAL A 576 19.69 17.70 -5.31
N LYS A 577 20.80 18.35 -4.97
CA LYS A 577 21.97 18.50 -5.85
C LYS A 577 22.56 17.16 -6.25
N MET A 578 22.79 16.26 -5.30
CA MET A 578 23.31 14.92 -5.57
C MET A 578 22.33 14.11 -6.43
N THR A 579 21.07 14.03 -6.03
CA THR A 579 20.06 13.20 -6.70
C THR A 579 19.83 13.65 -8.14
N SER A 580 19.64 14.96 -8.34
CA SER A 580 19.42 15.50 -9.69
C SER A 580 20.65 15.39 -10.58
N THR A 581 21.86 15.56 -10.04
CA THR A 581 23.10 15.39 -10.81
C THR A 581 23.26 13.95 -11.29
N MET A 582 23.05 12.99 -10.40
CA MET A 582 23.08 11.56 -10.75
C MET A 582 21.99 11.21 -11.76
N GLU A 583 20.77 11.72 -11.60
CA GLU A 583 19.68 11.47 -12.54
C GLU A 583 19.95 12.08 -13.92
N ASN A 584 20.49 13.30 -14.00
CA ASN A 584 20.80 13.94 -15.27
C ASN A 584 21.88 13.17 -16.04
N TYR A 585 22.95 12.70 -15.39
CA TYR A 585 23.94 11.84 -16.04
C TYR A 585 23.36 10.49 -16.48
N HIS A 586 22.48 9.90 -15.68
CA HIS A 586 21.78 8.68 -16.05
C HIS A 586 20.90 8.87 -17.29
N LEU A 587 20.11 9.96 -17.32
CA LEU A 587 19.19 10.25 -18.42
C LEU A 587 19.91 10.46 -19.75
N ILE A 588 21.09 11.07 -19.76
CA ILE A 588 21.90 11.26 -20.96
C ILE A 588 22.90 10.11 -21.23
N ALA A 589 22.85 9.04 -20.43
CA ALA A 589 23.78 7.91 -20.48
C ALA A 589 25.28 8.30 -20.37
N ASP A 590 25.60 9.41 -19.67
CA ASP A 590 26.99 9.78 -19.34
C ASP A 590 27.46 8.96 -18.13
N TRP A 591 27.75 7.68 -18.39
CA TRP A 591 28.15 6.74 -17.35
C TRP A 591 29.47 7.11 -16.69
N ASN A 592 30.40 7.73 -17.43
CA ASN A 592 31.68 8.15 -16.89
C ASN A 592 31.50 9.21 -15.80
N SER A 593 30.77 10.29 -16.09
CA SER A 593 30.46 11.30 -15.08
C SER A 593 29.64 10.72 -13.94
N TYR A 594 28.67 9.85 -14.24
CA TYR A 594 27.84 9.18 -13.26
C TYR A 594 28.66 8.36 -12.25
N ALA A 595 29.52 7.46 -12.73
CA ALA A 595 30.35 6.60 -11.88
C ALA A 595 31.37 7.42 -11.09
N GLN A 596 31.99 8.44 -11.72
CA GLN A 596 32.94 9.32 -11.02
C GLN A 596 32.29 10.07 -9.85
N HIS A 597 31.06 10.59 -10.02
CA HIS A 597 30.35 11.27 -8.94
C HIS A 597 29.98 10.31 -7.81
N ALA A 598 29.52 9.11 -8.14
CA ALA A 598 29.18 8.09 -7.16
C ALA A 598 30.42 7.63 -6.36
N ILE A 599 31.55 7.40 -7.05
CA ILE A 599 32.84 7.08 -6.42
C ILE A 599 33.30 8.23 -5.53
N ALA A 600 33.20 9.48 -5.99
CA ALA A 600 33.58 10.65 -5.19
C ALA A 600 32.73 10.77 -3.91
N TYR A 601 31.42 10.49 -4.00
CA TYR A 601 30.55 10.43 -2.83
C TYR A 601 31.01 9.35 -1.84
N MET A 602 31.30 8.14 -2.32
CA MET A 602 31.77 7.05 -1.47
C MET A 602 33.12 7.40 -0.81
N LYS A 603 34.07 7.94 -1.58
CA LYS A 603 35.37 8.41 -1.08
C LYS A 603 35.27 9.53 -0.06
N LYS A 604 34.26 10.42 -0.18
CA LYS A 604 34.03 11.50 0.77
C LYS A 604 33.41 10.98 2.07
N ASN A 605 32.50 10.02 1.98
CA ASN A 605 31.70 9.55 3.11
C ASN A 605 32.24 8.29 3.81
N LYS A 606 33.32 7.67 3.31
CA LYS A 606 34.11 6.55 3.91
C LYS A 606 33.49 5.88 5.13
N GLY A 607 32.94 4.68 4.95
CA GLY A 607 32.35 3.92 6.06
C GLY A 607 31.03 4.49 6.62
N LYS A 608 30.55 5.62 6.08
CA LYS A 608 29.23 6.22 6.34
C LYS A 608 28.43 6.46 5.05
N ALA A 609 28.96 6.03 3.90
CA ALA A 609 28.24 6.12 2.63
C ALA A 609 26.96 5.27 2.71
N SER A 610 25.82 5.82 2.29
CA SER A 610 24.53 5.11 2.37
C SER A 610 24.54 3.84 1.50
N PRO A 611 24.35 2.62 2.09
CA PRO A 611 24.27 1.40 1.30
C PRO A 611 23.14 1.42 0.27
N MET A 612 21.98 2.00 0.61
CA MET A 612 20.87 2.11 -0.34
C MET A 612 21.24 2.93 -1.57
N LEU A 613 21.88 4.09 -1.38
CA LEU A 613 22.25 4.97 -2.50
C LEU A 613 23.30 4.33 -3.39
N THR A 614 24.36 3.77 -2.79
CA THR A 614 25.43 3.11 -3.55
C THR A 614 24.94 1.83 -4.23
N TRP A 615 23.99 1.11 -3.64
CA TRP A 615 23.36 -0.01 -4.32
C TRP A 615 22.52 0.44 -5.52
N ASN A 616 21.64 1.43 -5.33
CA ASN A 616 20.79 1.96 -6.41
C ASN A 616 21.61 2.48 -7.58
N TRP A 617 22.73 3.17 -7.30
CA TRP A 617 23.61 3.66 -8.35
C TRP A 617 24.35 2.55 -9.08
N GLY A 618 24.82 1.53 -8.36
CA GLY A 618 25.45 0.37 -8.96
C GLY A 618 24.48 -0.45 -9.81
N SER A 619 23.22 -0.61 -9.39
CA SER A 619 22.19 -1.32 -10.17
C SER A 619 21.94 -0.63 -11.52
N ARG A 620 21.86 0.70 -11.55
CA ARG A 620 21.74 1.46 -12.81
C ARG A 620 22.96 1.28 -13.73
N LEU A 621 24.16 1.26 -13.15
CA LEU A 621 25.40 0.96 -13.91
C LEU A 621 25.37 -0.46 -14.48
N GLN A 622 24.91 -1.45 -13.71
CA GLN A 622 24.78 -2.84 -14.17
C GLN A 622 23.81 -2.96 -15.36
N MET A 623 22.69 -2.24 -15.31
CA MET A 623 21.66 -2.30 -16.36
C MET A 623 22.05 -1.56 -17.64
N GLY A 624 22.80 -0.46 -17.54
CA GLY A 624 22.97 0.48 -18.66
C GLY A 624 24.40 0.80 -19.09
N CYS A 625 25.42 0.53 -18.27
CA CYS A 625 26.82 0.81 -18.59
C CYS A 625 27.52 -0.43 -19.15
N THR A 626 28.00 -0.35 -20.39
CA THR A 626 28.75 -1.43 -21.05
C THR A 626 30.26 -1.37 -20.78
N ASP A 627 30.78 -0.28 -20.24
CA ASP A 627 32.20 -0.10 -19.91
C ASP A 627 32.57 -0.88 -18.65
N LYS A 628 33.28 -2.00 -18.86
CA LYS A 628 33.69 -2.90 -17.78
C LYS A 628 34.70 -2.28 -16.82
N ASP A 629 35.63 -1.46 -17.31
CA ASP A 629 36.65 -0.83 -16.49
C ASP A 629 36.04 0.20 -15.55
N LEU A 630 35.04 0.92 -16.04
CA LEU A 630 34.29 1.87 -15.23
C LEU A 630 33.46 1.18 -14.14
N ARG A 631 32.80 0.05 -14.47
CA ARG A 631 32.09 -0.78 -13.49
C ARG A 631 33.06 -1.34 -12.44
N ALA A 632 34.23 -1.82 -12.84
CA ALA A 632 35.26 -2.32 -11.93
C ALA A 632 35.70 -1.25 -10.92
N LYS A 633 36.04 -0.04 -11.40
CA LYS A 633 36.40 1.10 -10.52
C LYS A 633 35.30 1.46 -9.52
N TYR A 634 34.03 1.36 -9.94
CA TYR A 634 32.90 1.59 -9.06
C TYR A 634 32.81 0.52 -7.97
N VAL A 635 32.95 -0.75 -8.35
CA VAL A 635 32.92 -1.89 -7.45
C VAL A 635 34.03 -1.84 -6.42
N ASP A 636 35.25 -1.48 -6.80
CA ASP A 636 36.38 -1.37 -5.88
C ASP A 636 36.07 -0.40 -4.72
N GLU A 637 35.52 0.77 -5.04
CA GLU A 637 35.17 1.77 -4.03
C GLU A 637 33.94 1.35 -3.21
N MET A 638 32.94 0.72 -3.85
CA MET A 638 31.73 0.24 -3.19
C MET A 638 32.04 -0.89 -2.20
N GLU A 639 32.86 -1.87 -2.59
CA GLU A 639 33.29 -3.00 -1.77
C GLU A 639 34.11 -2.52 -0.57
N SER A 640 35.06 -1.60 -0.80
CA SER A 640 35.85 -0.95 0.26
C SER A 640 34.96 -0.23 1.28
N ASN A 641 34.00 0.59 0.82
CA ASN A 641 33.08 1.28 1.72
C ASN A 641 32.17 0.30 2.45
N TYR A 642 31.64 -0.69 1.77
CA TYR A 642 30.74 -1.67 2.36
C TYR A 642 31.42 -2.46 3.48
N GLU A 643 32.67 -2.89 3.30
CA GLU A 643 33.44 -3.56 4.36
C GLU A 643 33.76 -2.63 5.54
N LEU A 644 33.98 -1.33 5.29
CA LEU A 644 34.11 -0.34 6.37
C LEU A 644 32.81 -0.20 7.18
N ILE A 645 31.66 -0.11 6.52
CA ILE A 645 30.35 0.01 7.20
C ILE A 645 30.07 -1.27 8.00
N LYS A 646 30.34 -2.44 7.42
CA LYS A 646 30.15 -3.74 8.08
C LYS A 646 30.99 -3.89 9.35
N LYS A 647 32.22 -3.34 9.38
CA LYS A 647 33.08 -3.34 10.58
C LYS A 647 32.55 -2.49 11.74
N THR A 648 31.57 -1.61 11.49
CA THR A 648 30.97 -0.77 12.54
C THR A 648 29.76 -1.42 13.21
N ASP A 649 29.40 -2.66 12.85
CA ASP A 649 28.15 -3.34 13.25
C ASP A 649 26.89 -2.48 12.98
N ALA A 650 26.94 -1.60 11.97
CA ALA A 650 25.80 -0.78 11.60
C ALA A 650 24.67 -1.64 11.03
N ASP A 651 23.45 -1.48 11.59
CA ASP A 651 22.23 -2.20 11.17
C ASP A 651 22.02 -2.09 9.64
N GLN A 652 22.36 -0.94 9.03
CA GLN A 652 22.30 -0.74 7.58
C GLN A 652 23.18 -1.71 6.77
N ALA A 653 24.38 -2.08 7.23
CA ALA A 653 25.20 -3.06 6.51
C ALA A 653 24.57 -4.45 6.55
N VAL A 654 23.95 -4.83 7.66
CA VAL A 654 23.28 -6.14 7.82
C VAL A 654 22.13 -6.28 6.83
N VAL A 655 21.30 -5.23 6.69
CA VAL A 655 20.16 -5.21 5.76
C VAL A 655 20.60 -5.35 4.30
N TRP A 656 21.68 -4.69 3.91
CA TRP A 656 22.12 -4.60 2.52
C TRP A 656 23.13 -5.68 2.09
N LYS A 657 23.59 -6.52 3.02
CA LYS A 657 24.71 -7.46 2.80
C LYS A 657 24.58 -8.32 1.55
N GLU A 658 23.47 -9.02 1.42
CA GLU A 658 23.29 -10.00 0.36
C GLU A 658 22.98 -9.31 -0.97
N SER A 659 22.20 -8.22 -0.94
CA SER A 659 21.92 -7.39 -2.12
C SER A 659 23.20 -6.74 -2.67
N MET A 660 24.10 -6.28 -1.79
CA MET A 660 25.41 -5.74 -2.17
C MET A 660 26.29 -6.81 -2.79
N LYS A 661 26.37 -7.99 -2.18
CA LYS A 661 27.16 -9.11 -2.69
C LYS A 661 26.72 -9.53 -4.10
N ILE A 662 25.41 -9.63 -4.34
CA ILE A 662 24.84 -9.94 -5.65
C ILE A 662 25.23 -8.87 -6.67
N LEU A 663 25.00 -7.60 -6.34
CA LEU A 663 25.30 -6.49 -7.24
C LEU A 663 26.80 -6.38 -7.56
N ILE A 664 27.69 -6.59 -6.57
CA ILE A 664 29.14 -6.65 -6.78
C ILE A 664 29.50 -7.70 -7.81
N ASN A 665 28.93 -8.91 -7.68
CA ASN A 665 29.19 -10.00 -8.61
C ASN A 665 28.66 -9.70 -10.01
N ASP A 666 27.49 -9.08 -10.12
CA ASP A 666 26.90 -8.76 -11.43
C ASP A 666 27.61 -7.61 -12.14
N LEU A 667 28.13 -6.62 -11.40
CA LEU A 667 28.96 -5.55 -11.96
C LEU A 667 30.34 -6.05 -12.43
N LYS A 668 30.87 -7.11 -11.80
CA LYS A 668 32.15 -7.76 -12.17
C LYS A 668 32.04 -8.62 -13.45
N LYS A 669 30.85 -9.12 -13.80
CA LYS A 669 30.58 -9.83 -15.07
C LYS A 669 30.55 -8.83 -16.23
#